data_AF-A0A538GYV5-F1
#
_entry.id   AF-A0A538GYV5-F1
#
_cell.length_a   1.000
_cell.length_b   1.000
_cell.length_c   1.000
_cell.angle_alpha   90.00
_cell.angle_beta   90.00
_cell.angle_gamma   90.00
#
_symmetry.space_group_name_H-M   'P 1'
#
loop_
_entity.id
_entity.type
_entity.pdbx_description
1 polymer ?
#
loop_
_entity_poly.entity_id
_entity_poly.type
_entity_poly.pdbx_seq_one_letter_code
_entity_poly.pdbx_strand_id
1 'polypeptide(L)'
;MVDFAVLGPVEVRRDGRELPLGGPKQRALLAILLLNANDVVSRDGLIDGLWGERPPPSAAHTLDNYVSRLRKMLGGARLARRPPGYVLQLEPDELDLDRFEQLLRRGREELARGDSAEAAATLRSALALWRGPALADVLYEPFAAIEAERLEQRRLVALEDRIDADLALGRSGELVPELEALVAEHPFRERLLGQLARALYRAGRQAEALANLQTARHRLVEELGLDPGPQLRELERQILEHDPRLAVPRVESKRMRRRPRRPLAVAIAVAAGAVSVAVGLLLGLGRTSASDVVPANSSQLVELNTSSARVVGASALHGSPDALAASGDSVWVADPDSAVVSRFSVSSGSVVDQIPVSGQPAEIAVGGGSVWVTNTLGGAVIRIDPATEAITQTIPLGGSLAAIAAGTRALWVADAGDQSLIRLDPETGAATQTVSLATAPSALAIGFSALWVASHDGGTVTEVDSRSNRPVATVSVGQGPAALAVGAGSIWVANNLDGTVSRLDPGTPRVVATIPVGSGPVALAFTKGSLWVANKFSNTVSRIDPRTNAVVDNVGTRGRPTSLAAIGGRVWIGTRPAGERHRGGTLTLLGFGPSIDPAFNQSNYPPPQFLGLADDTLVTFEHAAGPDGLHLVPDLALAVPAPTHAGRMYAFRLRPGIRYSDGRPLRASDFRRAIERLFRVGSPGAGNFATVVGGGRCARDPGSCDLSNGIVADDGTRTVSFRLAVADPELLHKLALGYAAPVPPGTPNRDIGSRPIPGTGPYRIVGSTPLETRFVRNPHFHEWSHVAQPEGYPDAIVWRYDLSPEAQTRAVQQGRADWMFEQIPAKLRSAIEINHPGQLRVNPVFGIEFLQINTRLSPFDNLAVRQALNYAIDRDEVVRLYGGPSLATPSCQVLPPGLPGFRPYCPYTLHPQHDGRWTSPTLARARQLVATSGTTGARVTVSAFSDDSGFHKSVARYIAGVLRRLGYRARAETTLSRGRHSVAHNVHLIPNTWFGGELGAADFLQDWFACDGPESRGWFCEPRLDQLMRRASALEASDPQRAAAAWADVDRKVVDAAGWVPLITPREVELISSRVRNYQYHPIWGALADQLWLR
;
A
#
# COMPACT_ATOMS: atom_id res chain seq x y z
N MET A 1 41.10 -6.93 -41.01
CA MET A 1 39.73 -6.83 -40.43
C MET A 1 39.67 -7.64 -39.16
N VAL A 2 39.07 -7.12 -38.09
CA VAL A 2 38.86 -7.86 -36.83
C VAL A 2 37.38 -8.20 -36.73
N ASP A 3 37.06 -9.49 -36.57
CA ASP A 3 35.69 -9.97 -36.39
C ASP A 3 35.56 -10.63 -35.00
N PHE A 4 34.47 -10.32 -34.33
CA PHE A 4 34.10 -10.83 -33.00
C PHE A 4 32.90 -11.73 -33.12
N ALA A 5 32.92 -12.79 -32.32
CA ALA A 5 32.00 -13.89 -32.51
C ALA A 5 31.47 -14.38 -31.15
N VAL A 6 30.16 -14.26 -30.90
CA VAL A 6 29.49 -14.68 -29.65
C VAL A 6 28.30 -15.63 -29.88
N LEU A 7 27.86 -15.81 -31.13
CA LEU A 7 26.80 -16.76 -31.52
C LEU A 7 27.34 -18.19 -31.63
N GLY A 8 28.00 -18.65 -30.57
CA GLY A 8 28.78 -19.89 -30.51
C GLY A 8 29.85 -19.76 -29.41
N PRO A 9 30.94 -20.54 -29.49
CA PRO A 9 32.15 -20.24 -28.72
C PRO A 9 32.62 -18.80 -28.97
N VAL A 10 33.12 -18.15 -27.92
CA VAL A 10 33.62 -16.78 -27.99
C VAL A 10 34.93 -16.77 -28.78
N GLU A 11 34.91 -16.15 -29.96
CA GLU A 11 36.05 -16.11 -30.87
C GLU A 11 36.37 -14.68 -31.31
N VAL A 12 37.65 -14.42 -31.56
CA VAL A 12 38.10 -13.21 -32.24
C VAL A 12 39.01 -13.60 -33.39
N ARG A 13 38.69 -13.13 -34.58
CA ARG A 13 39.54 -13.32 -35.77
C ARG A 13 40.16 -12.00 -36.19
N ARG A 14 41.43 -12.04 -36.58
CA ARG A 14 42.10 -10.93 -37.26
C ARG A 14 42.60 -11.43 -38.60
N ASP A 15 42.13 -10.81 -39.67
CA ASP A 15 42.46 -11.17 -41.06
C ASP A 15 42.18 -12.66 -41.34
N GLY A 16 41.05 -13.16 -40.82
CA GLY A 16 40.62 -14.55 -40.95
C GLY A 16 41.31 -15.55 -40.02
N ARG A 17 42.30 -15.14 -39.21
CA ARG A 17 42.99 -16.02 -38.25
C ARG A 17 42.48 -15.81 -36.83
N GLU A 18 42.15 -16.88 -36.13
CA GLU A 18 41.70 -16.84 -34.73
C GLU A 18 42.82 -16.40 -33.78
N LEU A 19 42.49 -15.55 -32.82
CA LEU A 19 43.41 -15.07 -31.79
C LEU A 19 43.28 -15.91 -30.50
N PRO A 20 44.39 -16.25 -29.83
CA PRO A 20 44.35 -17.04 -28.60
C PRO A 20 43.84 -16.20 -27.42
N LEU A 21 42.54 -16.29 -27.13
CA LEU A 21 41.85 -15.46 -26.11
C LEU A 21 42.24 -15.74 -24.65
N GLY A 22 43.05 -16.77 -24.39
CA GLY A 22 43.48 -17.17 -23.05
C GLY A 22 42.47 -18.08 -22.33
N GLY A 23 42.58 -18.12 -21.00
CA GLY A 23 41.77 -18.98 -20.14
C GLY A 23 40.31 -18.51 -19.96
N PRO A 24 39.44 -19.34 -19.34
CA PRO A 24 37.98 -19.13 -19.30
C PRO A 24 37.57 -17.73 -18.82
N LYS A 25 38.12 -17.24 -17.71
CA LYS A 25 37.80 -15.90 -17.17
C LYS A 25 38.20 -14.74 -18.10
N GLN A 26 39.25 -14.90 -18.91
CA GLN A 26 39.64 -13.87 -19.88
C GLN A 26 38.68 -13.85 -21.08
N ARG A 27 38.19 -15.02 -21.50
CA ARG A 27 37.14 -15.14 -22.53
C ARG A 27 35.80 -14.62 -22.03
N ALA A 28 35.45 -14.94 -20.79
CA ALA A 28 34.26 -14.44 -20.10
C ALA A 28 34.26 -12.92 -20.02
N LEU A 29 35.40 -12.31 -19.68
CA LEU A 29 35.54 -10.85 -19.66
C LEU A 29 35.27 -10.25 -21.04
N LEU A 30 35.85 -10.85 -22.08
CA LEU A 30 35.61 -10.40 -23.44
C LEU A 30 34.14 -10.56 -23.84
N ALA A 31 33.50 -11.68 -23.50
CA ALA A 31 32.09 -11.91 -23.77
C ALA A 31 31.19 -10.86 -23.10
N ILE A 32 31.42 -10.53 -21.83
CA ILE A 32 30.69 -9.46 -21.12
C ILE A 32 30.85 -8.12 -21.87
N LEU A 33 32.07 -7.80 -22.30
CA LEU A 33 32.36 -6.57 -23.05
C LEU A 33 31.75 -6.56 -24.46
N LEU A 34 31.63 -7.71 -25.13
CA LEU A 34 31.02 -7.83 -26.45
C LEU A 34 29.49 -7.76 -26.38
N LEU A 35 28.88 -8.35 -25.36
CA LEU A 35 27.43 -8.23 -25.11
C LEU A 35 27.01 -6.81 -24.71
N ASN A 36 27.97 -5.99 -24.28
CA ASN A 36 27.81 -4.57 -23.97
C ASN A 36 28.72 -3.71 -24.87
N ALA A 37 28.91 -4.13 -26.13
CA ALA A 37 29.79 -3.42 -27.06
C ALA A 37 29.38 -1.94 -27.18
N ASN A 38 30.37 -1.06 -27.28
CA ASN A 38 30.23 0.40 -27.35
C ASN A 38 29.66 1.11 -26.10
N ASP A 39 29.24 0.36 -25.07
CA ASP A 39 28.80 0.88 -23.78
C ASP A 39 29.86 0.71 -22.67
N VAL A 40 29.81 1.56 -21.64
CA VAL A 40 30.73 1.48 -20.48
C VAL A 40 30.20 0.47 -19.47
N VAL A 41 30.95 -0.61 -19.23
CA VAL A 41 30.69 -1.56 -18.15
C VAL A 41 31.55 -1.20 -16.94
N SER A 42 30.91 -1.00 -15.78
CA SER A 42 31.61 -0.62 -14.54
C SER A 42 32.59 -1.71 -14.10
N ARG A 43 33.63 -1.30 -13.34
CA ARG A 43 34.59 -2.26 -12.79
C ARG A 43 33.92 -3.31 -11.91
N ASP A 44 32.96 -2.88 -11.07
CA ASP A 44 32.23 -3.77 -10.17
C ASP A 44 31.32 -4.72 -10.97
N GLY A 45 30.63 -4.23 -12.01
CA GLY A 45 29.82 -5.09 -12.88
C GLY A 45 30.64 -6.14 -13.66
N LEU A 46 31.88 -5.82 -14.04
CA LEU A 46 32.79 -6.81 -14.61
C LEU A 46 33.27 -7.84 -13.57
N ILE A 47 33.44 -7.42 -12.31
CA ILE A 47 33.79 -8.32 -11.22
C ILE A 47 32.61 -9.27 -10.94
N ASP A 48 31.41 -8.73 -10.79
CA ASP A 48 30.21 -9.53 -10.51
C ASP A 48 29.91 -10.50 -11.66
N GLY A 49 30.02 -10.05 -12.91
CA GLY A 49 29.83 -10.92 -14.08
C GLY A 49 30.86 -12.05 -14.15
N LEU A 50 32.09 -11.81 -13.71
CA LEU A 50 33.16 -12.82 -13.71
C LEU A 50 33.12 -13.75 -12.51
N TRP A 51 32.75 -13.30 -11.30
CA TRP A 51 32.91 -14.08 -10.07
C TRP A 51 31.62 -14.30 -9.26
N GLY A 52 30.51 -13.64 -9.62
CA GLY A 52 29.22 -13.74 -8.93
C GLY A 52 29.29 -13.19 -7.50
N GLU A 53 28.42 -13.69 -6.62
CA GLU A 53 28.23 -13.22 -5.24
C GLU A 53 29.46 -13.37 -4.31
N ARG A 54 30.51 -14.09 -4.74
CA ARG A 54 31.70 -14.39 -3.92
C ARG A 54 33.01 -14.09 -4.68
N PRO A 55 33.30 -12.81 -5.00
CA PRO A 55 34.55 -12.45 -5.65
C PRO A 55 35.74 -12.68 -4.69
N PRO A 56 36.88 -13.21 -5.18
CA PRO A 56 38.07 -13.32 -4.36
C PRO A 56 38.60 -11.90 -4.00
N PRO A 57 39.31 -11.73 -2.87
CA PRO A 57 39.89 -10.43 -2.50
C PRO A 57 40.83 -9.83 -3.57
N SER A 58 41.40 -10.68 -4.45
CA SER A 58 42.26 -10.29 -5.57
C SER A 58 41.50 -9.99 -6.88
N ALA A 59 40.16 -10.01 -6.89
CA ALA A 59 39.34 -9.87 -8.10
C ALA A 59 39.65 -8.58 -8.88
N ALA A 60 39.75 -7.45 -8.17
CA ALA A 60 40.05 -6.16 -8.79
C ALA A 60 41.41 -6.15 -9.51
N HIS A 61 42.47 -6.69 -8.89
CA HIS A 61 43.78 -6.82 -9.51
C HIS A 61 43.77 -7.83 -10.66
N THR A 62 43.02 -8.93 -10.51
CA THR A 62 42.92 -9.99 -11.53
C THR A 62 42.19 -9.47 -12.78
N LEU A 63 41.15 -8.65 -12.60
CA LEU A 63 40.45 -7.95 -13.68
C LEU A 63 41.40 -7.03 -14.46
N ASP A 64 42.20 -6.21 -13.78
CA ASP A 64 43.16 -5.31 -14.45
C ASP A 64 44.18 -6.08 -15.29
N ASN A 65 44.63 -7.25 -14.80
CA ASN A 65 45.51 -8.15 -15.56
C ASN A 65 44.83 -8.69 -16.83
N TYR A 66 43.56 -9.11 -16.75
CA TYR A 66 42.81 -9.60 -17.92
C TYR A 66 42.56 -8.48 -18.93
N VAL A 67 42.17 -7.28 -18.48
CA VAL A 67 42.01 -6.11 -19.34
C VAL A 67 43.32 -5.76 -20.05
N SER A 68 44.45 -5.80 -19.35
CA SER A 68 45.78 -5.54 -19.94
C SER A 68 46.13 -6.54 -21.04
N ARG A 69 45.83 -7.84 -20.84
CA ARG A 69 46.03 -8.89 -21.85
C ARG A 69 45.11 -8.72 -23.06
N LEU A 70 43.83 -8.43 -22.84
CA LEU A 70 42.88 -8.16 -23.92
C LEU A 70 43.28 -6.93 -24.74
N ARG A 71 43.75 -5.84 -24.09
CA ARG A 71 44.27 -4.64 -24.78
C ARG A 71 45.43 -4.94 -25.71
N LYS A 72 46.40 -5.74 -25.25
CA LYS A 72 47.55 -6.14 -26.08
C LYS A 72 47.11 -6.95 -27.31
N MET A 73 46.09 -7.78 -27.14
CA MET A 73 45.59 -8.67 -28.20
C MET A 73 44.73 -7.93 -29.23
N LEU A 74 43.74 -7.16 -28.77
CA LEU A 74 42.74 -6.50 -29.61
C LEU A 74 43.24 -5.17 -30.22
N GLY A 75 44.26 -4.57 -29.61
CA GLY A 75 44.74 -3.22 -29.91
C GLY A 75 44.27 -2.23 -28.85
N GLY A 76 45.20 -1.52 -28.21
CA GLY A 76 44.94 -0.73 -27.01
C GLY A 76 43.90 0.38 -27.15
N ALA A 77 43.67 0.88 -28.38
CA ALA A 77 42.67 1.91 -28.66
C ALA A 77 41.21 1.42 -28.58
N ARG A 78 40.96 0.11 -28.80
CA ARG A 78 39.60 -0.44 -28.84
C ARG A 78 39.01 -0.71 -27.46
N LEU A 79 39.83 -1.14 -26.49
CA LEU A 79 39.39 -1.37 -25.11
C LEU A 79 39.79 -0.18 -24.22
N ALA A 80 38.97 0.86 -24.20
CA ALA A 80 39.26 2.10 -23.48
C ALA A 80 38.83 2.04 -22.01
N ARG A 81 39.56 2.73 -21.13
CA ARG A 81 39.12 2.99 -19.75
C ARG A 81 38.26 4.24 -19.78
N ARG A 82 37.00 4.13 -19.39
CA ARG A 82 36.08 5.26 -19.23
C ARG A 82 35.40 5.12 -17.87
N PRO A 83 35.63 6.04 -16.91
CA PRO A 83 35.00 5.95 -15.60
C PRO A 83 33.48 5.75 -15.72
N PRO A 84 32.86 4.83 -14.96
CA PRO A 84 33.44 4.04 -13.86
C PRO A 84 34.11 2.70 -14.26
N GLY A 85 34.34 2.40 -15.54
CA GLY A 85 34.95 1.13 -15.94
C GLY A 85 35.58 1.09 -17.34
N TYR A 86 35.15 0.16 -18.19
CA TYR A 86 35.76 -0.15 -19.48
C TYR A 86 34.71 -0.23 -20.59
N VAL A 87 35.09 0.18 -21.81
CA VAL A 87 34.27 0.07 -23.02
C VAL A 87 35.08 -0.62 -24.11
N LEU A 88 34.45 -1.55 -24.82
CA LEU A 88 35.01 -2.16 -26.03
C LEU A 88 34.36 -1.52 -27.26
N GLN A 89 35.16 -0.79 -28.03
CA GLN A 89 34.71 -0.08 -29.23
C GLN A 89 34.82 -0.99 -30.46
N LEU A 90 33.68 -1.16 -31.13
CA LEU A 90 33.52 -1.95 -32.34
C LEU A 90 32.99 -1.05 -33.47
N GLU A 91 33.50 -1.27 -34.68
CA GLU A 91 32.91 -0.70 -35.89
C GLU A 91 31.64 -1.49 -36.28
N PRO A 92 30.73 -0.89 -37.06
CA PRO A 92 29.56 -1.59 -37.58
C PRO A 92 29.96 -2.91 -38.26
N ASP A 93 29.18 -3.94 -38.00
CA ASP A 93 29.34 -5.29 -38.56
C ASP A 93 30.62 -6.02 -38.10
N GLU A 94 31.39 -5.54 -37.13
CA GLU A 94 32.50 -6.33 -36.58
C GLU A 94 32.05 -7.45 -35.63
N LEU A 95 30.82 -7.39 -35.11
CA LEU A 95 30.24 -8.39 -34.21
C LEU A 95 29.18 -9.25 -34.94
N ASP A 96 29.29 -10.58 -34.84
CA ASP A 96 28.32 -11.49 -35.45
C ASP A 96 26.89 -11.34 -34.90
N LEU A 97 26.74 -10.97 -33.63
CA LEU A 97 25.45 -10.60 -33.03
C LEU A 97 24.79 -9.40 -33.73
N ASP A 98 25.54 -8.33 -33.97
CA ASP A 98 25.00 -7.14 -34.66
C ASP A 98 24.59 -7.48 -36.10
N ARG A 99 25.43 -8.25 -36.82
CA ARG A 99 25.10 -8.75 -38.16
C ARG A 99 23.83 -9.61 -38.15
N PHE A 100 23.70 -10.50 -37.17
CA PHE A 100 22.51 -11.35 -37.00
C PHE A 100 21.25 -10.52 -36.76
N GLU A 101 21.31 -9.52 -35.88
CA GLU A 101 20.17 -8.65 -35.57
C GLU A 101 19.74 -7.82 -36.78
N GLN A 102 20.70 -7.31 -37.56
CA GLN A 102 20.41 -6.59 -38.80
C GLN A 102 19.73 -7.49 -39.84
N LEU A 103 20.25 -8.70 -40.06
CA LEU A 103 19.67 -9.67 -41.00
C LEU A 103 18.29 -10.15 -40.54
N LEU A 104 18.08 -10.37 -39.24
CA LEU A 104 16.78 -10.74 -38.69
C LEU A 104 15.74 -9.63 -38.92
N ARG A 105 16.10 -8.38 -38.64
CA ARG A 105 15.22 -7.23 -38.91
C ARG A 105 14.88 -7.13 -40.39
N ARG A 106 15.88 -7.21 -41.27
CA ARG A 106 15.68 -7.14 -42.73
C ARG A 106 14.78 -8.28 -43.23
N GLY A 107 15.01 -9.51 -42.77
CA GLY A 107 14.20 -10.67 -43.15
C GLY A 107 12.74 -10.53 -42.73
N ARG A 108 12.47 -9.90 -41.58
CA ARG A 108 11.10 -9.59 -41.13
C ARG A 108 10.43 -8.51 -41.97
N GLU A 109 11.17 -7.48 -42.37
CA GLU A 109 10.64 -6.45 -43.27
C GLU A 109 10.31 -7.03 -44.65
N GLU A 110 11.14 -7.94 -45.16
CA GLU A 110 10.88 -8.70 -46.40
C GLU A 110 9.64 -9.60 -46.24
N LEU A 111 9.47 -10.31 -45.12
CA LEU A 111 8.25 -11.06 -44.81
C LEU A 111 7.00 -10.17 -44.78
N ALA A 112 7.09 -9.02 -44.12
CA ALA A 112 5.97 -8.09 -43.99
C ALA A 112 5.52 -7.50 -45.34
N ARG A 113 6.44 -7.36 -46.30
CA ARG A 113 6.17 -6.94 -47.68
C ARG A 113 5.65 -8.07 -48.58
N GLY A 114 5.68 -9.32 -48.10
CA GLY A 114 5.29 -10.50 -48.87
C GLY A 114 6.42 -11.10 -49.72
N ASP A 115 7.64 -10.54 -49.64
CA ASP A 115 8.84 -10.96 -50.36
C ASP A 115 9.44 -12.24 -49.74
N SER A 116 8.66 -13.32 -49.77
CA SER A 116 8.96 -14.55 -48.99
C SER A 116 10.25 -15.25 -49.45
N ALA A 117 10.66 -15.10 -50.72
CA ALA A 117 11.88 -15.69 -51.25
C ALA A 117 13.14 -14.99 -50.73
N GLU A 118 13.12 -13.66 -50.76
CA GLU A 118 14.15 -12.78 -50.22
C GLU A 118 14.28 -12.97 -48.71
N ALA A 119 13.15 -12.95 -47.99
CA ALA A 119 13.14 -13.18 -46.55
C ALA A 119 13.75 -14.53 -46.15
N ALA A 120 13.40 -15.61 -46.85
CA ALA A 120 13.95 -16.93 -46.59
C ALA A 120 15.47 -16.98 -46.85
N ALA A 121 16.00 -16.23 -47.82
CA ALA A 121 17.44 -16.15 -48.09
C ALA A 121 18.17 -15.32 -47.02
N THR A 122 17.59 -14.17 -46.62
CA THR A 122 18.14 -13.28 -45.59
C THR A 122 18.18 -13.97 -44.23
N LEU A 123 17.09 -14.62 -43.81
CA LEU A 123 17.02 -15.32 -42.53
C LEU A 123 17.91 -16.56 -42.47
N ARG A 124 18.10 -17.28 -43.59
CA ARG A 124 19.11 -18.35 -43.68
C ARG A 124 20.53 -17.81 -43.50
N SER A 125 20.82 -16.65 -44.06
CA SER A 125 22.11 -15.98 -43.88
C SER A 125 22.32 -15.55 -42.43
N ALA A 126 21.26 -15.12 -41.74
CA ALA A 126 21.31 -14.80 -40.30
C ALA A 126 21.61 -16.07 -39.47
N LEU A 127 20.88 -17.15 -39.70
CA LEU A 127 21.05 -18.42 -38.98
C LEU A 127 22.43 -19.06 -39.23
N ALA A 128 23.05 -18.84 -40.40
CA ALA A 128 24.39 -19.33 -40.72
C ALA A 128 25.51 -18.68 -39.90
N LEU A 129 25.24 -17.56 -39.20
CA LEU A 129 26.19 -16.94 -38.28
C LEU A 129 26.39 -17.75 -36.99
N TRP A 130 25.44 -18.61 -36.64
CA TRP A 130 25.46 -19.44 -35.44
C TRP A 130 26.39 -20.65 -35.61
N ARG A 131 27.32 -20.82 -34.69
CA ARG A 131 28.36 -21.88 -34.71
C ARG A 131 28.17 -22.95 -33.62
N GLY A 132 26.98 -23.00 -33.02
CA GLY A 132 26.65 -23.87 -31.87
C GLY A 132 25.82 -23.11 -30.85
N PRO A 133 25.72 -23.62 -29.60
CA PRO A 133 25.11 -22.89 -28.50
C PRO A 133 25.81 -21.54 -28.25
N ALA A 134 25.04 -20.48 -28.02
CA ALA A 134 25.57 -19.18 -27.66
C ALA A 134 26.48 -19.27 -26.42
N LEU A 135 27.63 -18.60 -26.48
CA LEU A 135 28.60 -18.53 -25.37
C LEU A 135 29.09 -19.91 -24.89
N ALA A 136 29.14 -20.91 -25.78
CA ALA A 136 29.37 -22.31 -25.42
C ALA A 136 30.61 -22.56 -24.52
N ASP A 137 31.69 -21.78 -24.68
CA ASP A 137 32.93 -21.94 -23.94
C ASP A 137 33.00 -21.14 -22.62
N VAL A 138 31.98 -20.34 -22.32
CA VAL A 138 31.85 -19.57 -21.08
C VAL A 138 30.50 -19.78 -20.39
N LEU A 139 29.71 -20.77 -20.82
CA LEU A 139 28.33 -21.01 -20.33
C LEU A 139 28.23 -21.18 -18.80
N TYR A 140 29.28 -21.70 -18.16
CA TYR A 140 29.35 -21.92 -16.71
C TYR A 140 29.78 -20.67 -15.91
N GLU A 141 30.02 -19.55 -16.57
CA GLU A 141 30.36 -18.28 -15.93
C GLU A 141 29.09 -17.57 -15.41
N PRO A 142 29.15 -16.84 -14.28
CA PRO A 142 27.96 -16.33 -13.59
C PRO A 142 26.99 -15.52 -14.47
N PHE A 143 27.50 -14.71 -15.40
CA PHE A 143 26.67 -13.91 -16.31
C PHE A 143 26.07 -14.71 -17.49
N ALA A 144 26.68 -15.83 -17.86
CA ALA A 144 26.56 -16.39 -19.21
C ALA A 144 25.27 -17.18 -19.44
N ALA A 145 24.74 -17.86 -18.42
CA ALA A 145 23.55 -18.71 -18.57
C ALA A 145 22.33 -17.91 -19.07
N ILE A 146 22.06 -16.75 -18.45
CA ILE A 146 20.93 -15.88 -18.81
C ILE A 146 21.13 -15.26 -20.20
N GLU A 147 22.35 -14.80 -20.51
CA GLU A 147 22.65 -14.19 -21.80
C GLU A 147 22.64 -15.21 -22.94
N ALA A 148 23.14 -16.42 -22.70
CA ALA A 148 23.07 -17.52 -23.67
C ALA A 148 21.62 -17.91 -23.96
N GLU A 149 20.77 -18.05 -22.93
CA GLU A 149 19.34 -18.31 -23.11
C GLU A 149 18.67 -17.19 -23.91
N ARG A 150 18.92 -15.92 -23.58
CA ARG A 150 18.39 -14.76 -24.32
C ARG A 150 18.76 -14.81 -25.81
N LEU A 151 20.00 -15.17 -26.13
CA LEU A 151 20.48 -15.31 -27.49
C LEU A 151 19.82 -16.50 -28.21
N GLU A 152 19.77 -17.67 -27.60
CA GLU A 152 19.09 -18.85 -28.17
C GLU A 152 17.59 -18.60 -28.43
N GLN A 153 16.93 -17.83 -27.55
CA GLN A 153 15.55 -17.41 -27.81
C GLN A 153 15.43 -16.56 -29.08
N ARG A 154 16.40 -15.67 -29.37
CA ARG A 154 16.44 -14.91 -30.62
C ARG A 154 16.73 -15.79 -31.84
N ARG A 155 17.60 -16.79 -31.70
CA ARG A 155 17.85 -17.80 -32.76
C ARG A 155 16.56 -18.51 -33.15
N LEU A 156 15.80 -18.97 -32.15
CA LEU A 156 14.53 -19.67 -32.37
C LEU A 156 13.50 -18.78 -33.06
N VAL A 157 13.45 -17.50 -32.70
CA VAL A 157 12.60 -16.53 -33.40
C VAL A 157 12.99 -16.37 -34.87
N ALA A 158 14.29 -16.27 -35.19
CA ALA A 158 14.76 -16.22 -36.57
C ALA A 158 14.42 -17.50 -37.35
N LEU A 159 14.48 -18.66 -36.68
CA LEU A 159 14.12 -19.95 -37.24
C LEU A 159 12.62 -20.03 -37.55
N GLU A 160 11.77 -19.61 -36.62
CA GLU A 160 10.31 -19.52 -36.82
C GLU A 160 9.96 -18.58 -37.97
N ASP A 161 10.58 -17.40 -38.05
CA ASP A 161 10.34 -16.44 -39.13
C ASP A 161 10.78 -17.03 -40.49
N ARG A 162 11.91 -17.76 -40.54
CA ARG A 162 12.37 -18.43 -41.76
C ARG A 162 11.40 -19.52 -42.20
N ILE A 163 10.89 -20.31 -41.25
CA ILE A 163 9.90 -21.35 -41.50
C ILE A 163 8.62 -20.75 -42.06
N ASP A 164 8.15 -19.60 -41.54
CA ASP A 164 6.99 -18.91 -42.10
C ASP A 164 7.23 -18.48 -43.55
N ALA A 165 8.43 -18.00 -43.88
CA ALA A 165 8.82 -17.67 -45.26
C ALA A 165 8.79 -18.91 -46.18
N ASP A 166 9.39 -20.02 -45.75
CA ASP A 166 9.40 -21.27 -46.51
C ASP A 166 7.99 -21.88 -46.66
N LEU A 167 7.14 -21.77 -45.63
CA LEU A 167 5.72 -22.16 -45.70
C LEU A 167 4.94 -21.32 -46.70
N ALA A 168 5.22 -20.01 -46.78
CA ALA A 168 4.60 -19.11 -47.77
C ALA A 168 5.02 -19.46 -49.20
N LEU A 169 6.25 -19.94 -49.40
CA LEU A 169 6.77 -20.42 -50.69
C LEU A 169 6.24 -21.81 -51.10
N GLY A 170 5.38 -22.43 -50.29
CA GLY A 170 4.79 -23.74 -50.57
C GLY A 170 5.71 -24.93 -50.29
N ARG A 171 6.80 -24.73 -49.53
CA ARG A 171 7.77 -25.80 -49.16
C ARG A 171 7.32 -26.65 -47.97
N SER A 172 6.02 -26.73 -47.72
CA SER A 172 5.45 -27.36 -46.52
C SER A 172 5.90 -28.80 -46.31
N GLY A 173 6.02 -29.62 -47.36
CA GLY A 173 6.46 -31.01 -47.22
C GLY A 173 7.94 -31.16 -46.84
N GLU A 174 8.80 -30.27 -47.31
CA GLU A 174 10.25 -30.29 -47.03
C GLU A 174 10.56 -29.88 -45.58
N LEU A 175 9.70 -29.06 -44.96
CA LEU A 175 9.88 -28.56 -43.59
C LEU A 175 9.42 -29.53 -42.49
N VAL A 176 8.63 -30.56 -42.81
CA VAL A 176 8.04 -31.44 -41.78
C VAL A 176 9.09 -32.10 -40.89
N PRO A 177 10.16 -32.73 -41.41
CA PRO A 177 11.18 -33.38 -40.56
C PRO A 177 11.92 -32.39 -39.65
N GLU A 178 12.18 -31.18 -40.15
CA GLU A 178 12.81 -30.11 -39.36
C GLU A 178 11.88 -29.62 -38.24
N LEU A 179 10.60 -29.40 -38.56
CA LEU A 179 9.59 -28.98 -37.58
C LEU A 179 9.29 -30.05 -36.53
N GLU A 180 9.32 -31.33 -36.89
CA GLU A 180 9.19 -32.45 -35.93
C GLU A 180 10.36 -32.45 -34.93
N ALA A 181 11.60 -32.23 -35.39
CA ALA A 181 12.77 -32.13 -34.53
C ALA A 181 12.69 -30.92 -33.58
N LEU A 182 12.30 -29.75 -34.11
CA LEU A 182 12.17 -28.52 -33.32
C LEU A 182 11.03 -28.58 -32.30
N VAL A 183 9.92 -29.24 -32.62
CA VAL A 183 8.81 -29.47 -31.67
C VAL A 183 9.22 -30.48 -30.59
N ALA A 184 10.05 -31.48 -30.91
CA ALA A 184 10.58 -32.39 -29.91
C ALA A 184 11.52 -31.67 -28.92
N GLU A 185 12.34 -30.74 -29.42
CA GLU A 185 13.26 -29.94 -28.59
C GLU A 185 12.55 -28.81 -27.82
N HIS A 186 11.49 -28.23 -28.40
CA HIS A 186 10.72 -27.13 -27.82
C HIS A 186 9.22 -27.43 -27.76
N PRO A 187 8.79 -28.42 -26.94
CA PRO A 187 7.44 -28.97 -26.97
C PRO A 187 6.33 -27.99 -26.57
N PHE A 188 6.68 -26.90 -25.88
CA PHE A 188 5.73 -25.87 -25.42
C PHE A 188 5.70 -24.62 -26.30
N ARG A 189 6.49 -24.58 -27.38
CA ARG A 189 6.59 -23.42 -28.24
C ARG A 189 5.48 -23.46 -29.29
N GLU A 190 4.35 -22.86 -28.93
CA GLU A 190 3.11 -22.89 -29.71
C GLU A 190 3.30 -22.52 -31.19
N ARG A 191 4.12 -21.50 -31.52
CA ARG A 191 4.34 -21.11 -32.92
C ARG A 191 4.92 -22.26 -33.76
N LEU A 192 5.90 -23.01 -33.26
CA LEU A 192 6.46 -24.21 -33.93
C LEU A 192 5.41 -25.31 -34.08
N LEU A 193 4.59 -25.54 -33.04
CA LEU A 193 3.48 -26.49 -33.08
C LEU A 193 2.45 -26.13 -34.17
N GLY A 194 2.13 -24.84 -34.30
CA GLY A 194 1.25 -24.32 -35.33
C GLY A 194 1.87 -24.42 -36.74
N GLN A 195 3.17 -24.17 -36.88
CA GLN A 195 3.90 -24.32 -38.14
C GLN A 195 3.94 -25.79 -38.59
N LEU A 196 4.19 -26.73 -37.67
CA LEU A 196 4.14 -28.17 -37.95
C LEU A 196 2.74 -28.61 -38.38
N ALA A 197 1.70 -28.18 -37.67
CA ALA A 197 0.32 -28.50 -38.04
C ALA A 197 -0.06 -27.94 -39.42
N ARG A 198 0.36 -26.71 -39.76
CA ARG A 198 0.19 -26.13 -41.11
C ARG A 198 0.94 -26.90 -42.18
N ALA A 199 2.19 -27.29 -41.90
CA ALA A 199 3.02 -28.05 -42.82
C ALA A 199 2.41 -29.42 -43.13
N LEU A 200 2.01 -30.17 -42.09
CA LEU A 200 1.34 -31.46 -42.18
C LEU A 200 0.02 -31.37 -42.93
N TYR A 201 -0.81 -30.37 -42.61
CA TYR A 201 -2.08 -30.16 -43.31
C TYR A 201 -1.89 -29.88 -44.81
N ARG A 202 -0.96 -28.99 -45.17
CA ARG A 202 -0.63 -28.66 -46.57
C ARG A 202 0.03 -29.82 -47.33
N ALA A 203 0.69 -30.74 -46.62
CA ALA A 203 1.21 -31.98 -47.17
C ALA A 203 0.15 -33.09 -47.32
N GLY A 204 -1.12 -32.82 -47.00
CA GLY A 204 -2.22 -33.79 -47.06
C GLY A 204 -2.28 -34.74 -45.85
N ARG A 205 -1.46 -34.52 -44.82
CA ARG A 205 -1.39 -35.31 -43.57
C ARG A 205 -2.27 -34.69 -42.48
N GLN A 206 -3.55 -34.48 -42.77
CA GLN A 206 -4.50 -33.80 -41.86
C GLN A 206 -4.63 -34.50 -40.50
N ALA A 207 -4.72 -35.83 -40.48
CA ALA A 207 -4.85 -36.60 -39.24
C ALA A 207 -3.65 -36.35 -38.30
N GLU A 208 -2.46 -36.25 -38.86
CA GLU A 208 -1.23 -36.01 -38.11
C GLU A 208 -1.14 -34.55 -37.65
N ALA A 209 -1.63 -33.60 -38.45
CA ALA A 209 -1.75 -32.20 -38.05
C ALA A 209 -2.64 -32.03 -36.81
N LEU A 210 -3.78 -32.73 -36.77
CA LEU A 210 -4.70 -32.72 -35.61
C LEU A 210 -4.11 -33.49 -34.42
N ALA A 211 -3.46 -34.63 -34.65
CA ALA A 211 -2.79 -35.39 -33.59
C ALA A 211 -1.67 -34.59 -32.92
N ASN A 212 -0.90 -33.81 -33.68
CA ASN A 212 0.11 -32.88 -33.16
C ASN A 212 -0.53 -31.82 -32.24
N LEU A 213 -1.62 -31.17 -32.67
CA LEU A 213 -2.32 -30.16 -31.87
C LEU A 213 -2.98 -30.76 -30.61
N GLN A 214 -3.52 -31.98 -30.70
CA GLN A 214 -4.07 -32.69 -29.55
C GLN A 214 -2.99 -33.10 -28.54
N THR A 215 -1.86 -33.62 -29.02
CA THR A 215 -0.72 -34.00 -28.17
C THR A 215 -0.14 -32.76 -27.48
N ALA A 216 0.00 -31.65 -28.21
CA ALA A 216 0.42 -30.38 -27.65
C ALA A 216 -0.57 -29.86 -26.60
N ARG A 217 -1.88 -29.92 -26.87
CA ARG A 217 -2.90 -29.58 -25.88
C ARG A 217 -2.77 -30.42 -24.62
N HIS A 218 -2.61 -31.73 -24.75
CA HIS A 218 -2.46 -32.62 -23.60
C HIS A 218 -1.21 -32.25 -22.79
N ARG A 219 -0.06 -32.05 -23.43
CA ARG A 219 1.19 -31.65 -22.74
C ARG A 219 1.10 -30.28 -22.09
N LEU A 220 0.55 -29.27 -22.76
CA LEU A 220 0.39 -27.92 -22.19
C LEU A 220 -0.53 -27.94 -20.96
N VAL A 221 -1.59 -28.75 -21.00
CA VAL A 221 -2.54 -28.91 -19.89
C VAL A 221 -1.93 -29.69 -18.74
N GLU A 222 -1.30 -30.83 -19.00
CA GLU A 222 -0.73 -31.71 -17.96
C GLU A 222 0.54 -31.13 -17.32
N GLU A 223 1.47 -30.59 -18.13
CA GLU A 223 2.80 -30.20 -17.65
C GLU A 223 2.90 -28.72 -17.26
N LEU A 224 2.12 -27.83 -17.91
CA LEU A 224 2.14 -26.38 -17.61
C LEU A 224 0.82 -25.84 -17.04
N GLY A 225 -0.26 -26.62 -17.03
CA GLY A 225 -1.59 -26.14 -16.60
C GLY A 225 -2.18 -25.05 -17.50
N LEU A 226 -1.70 -24.96 -18.74
CA LEU A 226 -2.06 -23.95 -19.74
C LEU A 226 -2.90 -24.59 -20.85
N ASP A 227 -3.95 -23.92 -21.29
CA ASP A 227 -4.64 -24.28 -22.52
C ASP A 227 -3.86 -23.75 -23.74
N PRO A 228 -3.93 -24.41 -24.91
CA PRO A 228 -3.37 -23.87 -26.15
C PRO A 228 -3.88 -22.46 -26.41
N GLY A 229 -2.96 -21.56 -26.75
CA GLY A 229 -3.23 -20.20 -27.14
C GLY A 229 -4.19 -20.08 -28.33
N PRO A 230 -4.73 -18.87 -28.55
CA PRO A 230 -5.77 -18.64 -29.56
C PRO A 230 -5.34 -19.01 -30.98
N GLN A 231 -4.05 -18.86 -31.32
CA GLN A 231 -3.53 -19.15 -32.66
C GLN A 231 -3.58 -20.65 -33.00
N LEU A 232 -3.35 -21.54 -32.03
CA LEU A 232 -3.38 -23.00 -32.23
C LEU A 232 -4.82 -23.51 -32.25
N ARG A 233 -5.68 -22.98 -31.38
CA ARG A 233 -7.12 -23.32 -31.38
C ARG A 233 -7.80 -22.90 -32.67
N GLU A 234 -7.48 -21.70 -33.17
CA GLU A 234 -7.99 -21.23 -34.46
C GLU A 234 -7.46 -22.07 -35.62
N LEU A 235 -6.19 -22.48 -35.59
CA LEU A 235 -5.64 -23.38 -36.61
C LEU A 235 -6.31 -24.76 -36.57
N GLU A 236 -6.53 -25.35 -35.40
CA GLU A 236 -7.25 -26.62 -35.23
C GLU A 236 -8.65 -26.54 -35.85
N ARG A 237 -9.37 -25.45 -35.57
CA ARG A 237 -10.69 -25.16 -36.15
C ARG A 237 -10.62 -25.03 -37.68
N GLN A 238 -9.68 -24.25 -38.21
CA GLN A 238 -9.49 -24.07 -39.65
C GLN A 238 -9.17 -25.39 -40.36
N ILE A 239 -8.39 -26.28 -39.72
CA ILE A 239 -8.07 -27.61 -40.24
C ILE A 239 -9.31 -28.50 -40.29
N LEU A 240 -10.14 -28.49 -39.25
CA LEU A 240 -11.40 -29.25 -39.18
C LEU A 240 -12.43 -28.77 -40.20
N GLU A 241 -12.50 -27.46 -40.46
CA GLU A 241 -13.45 -26.85 -41.39
C GLU A 241 -12.96 -26.79 -42.84
N HIS A 242 -11.73 -27.24 -43.11
CA HIS A 242 -11.08 -27.11 -44.41
C HIS A 242 -11.06 -25.66 -44.94
N ASP A 243 -10.69 -24.72 -44.07
CA ASP A 243 -10.68 -23.29 -44.39
C ASP A 243 -9.81 -23.00 -45.64
N PRO A 244 -10.37 -22.37 -46.70
CA PRO A 244 -9.62 -22.02 -47.91
C PRO A 244 -8.36 -21.18 -47.65
N ARG A 245 -8.29 -20.45 -46.53
CA ARG A 245 -7.13 -19.65 -46.12
C ARG A 245 -5.90 -20.51 -45.76
N LEU A 246 -6.08 -21.81 -45.49
CA LEU A 246 -4.98 -22.75 -45.27
C LEU A 246 -4.34 -23.24 -46.58
N ALA A 247 -5.00 -23.04 -47.73
CA ALA A 247 -4.45 -23.37 -49.04
C ALA A 247 -3.23 -22.48 -49.37
N VAL A 248 -2.25 -23.04 -50.09
CA VAL A 248 -1.07 -22.29 -50.54
C VAL A 248 -1.50 -21.24 -51.58
N PRO A 249 -1.03 -19.98 -51.51
CA PRO A 249 -1.19 -19.02 -52.59
C PRO A 249 -0.60 -19.62 -53.87
N ARG A 250 -1.44 -19.77 -54.90
CA ARG A 250 -1.03 -20.35 -56.17
C ARG A 250 -0.08 -19.35 -56.86
N VAL A 251 1.23 -19.52 -56.71
CA VAL A 251 2.21 -18.80 -57.54
C VAL A 251 1.97 -19.26 -58.98
N GLU A 252 1.52 -18.34 -59.83
CA GLU A 252 1.33 -18.57 -61.26
C GLU A 252 2.68 -18.90 -61.92
N SER A 253 3.01 -20.18 -61.99
CA SER A 253 4.03 -20.69 -62.90
C SER A 253 3.36 -21.07 -64.22
N LYS A 254 3.89 -20.50 -65.32
CA LYS A 254 3.47 -20.74 -66.70
C LYS A 254 3.30 -22.24 -66.97
N ARG A 255 2.09 -22.61 -67.41
CA ARG A 255 1.73 -23.94 -67.92
C ARG A 255 2.75 -24.46 -68.94
N MET A 256 3.26 -25.67 -68.71
CA MET A 256 3.57 -26.59 -69.81
C MET A 256 2.99 -27.99 -69.51
N ARG A 257 2.17 -28.47 -70.45
CA ARG A 257 1.35 -29.69 -70.38
C ARG A 257 2.21 -30.96 -70.26
N ARG A 258 1.72 -31.96 -69.50
CA ARG A 258 1.56 -33.35 -69.99
C ARG A 258 0.60 -34.18 -69.12
N ARG A 259 -0.06 -35.13 -69.79
CA ARG A 259 -1.23 -35.95 -69.38
C ARG A 259 -0.83 -37.25 -68.62
N PRO A 260 -1.80 -37.98 -68.00
CA PRO A 260 -1.63 -38.72 -66.76
C PRO A 260 -1.58 -40.25 -66.91
N ARG A 261 -1.24 -40.96 -65.82
CA ARG A 261 -1.65 -42.36 -65.57
C ARG A 261 -1.97 -42.58 -64.08
N ARG A 262 -3.14 -43.19 -63.83
CA ARG A 262 -3.64 -43.83 -62.60
C ARG A 262 -3.40 -45.37 -62.73
N PRO A 263 -3.84 -46.29 -61.83
CA PRO A 263 -4.34 -46.22 -60.44
C PRO A 263 -3.80 -47.39 -59.55
N LEU A 264 -4.52 -47.65 -58.44
CA LEU A 264 -4.65 -48.87 -57.63
C LEU A 264 -3.65 -49.04 -56.48
N ALA A 265 -3.99 -49.60 -55.32
CA ALA A 265 -5.23 -49.84 -54.55
C ALA A 265 -4.81 -50.71 -53.34
N VAL A 266 -5.79 -50.96 -52.47
CA VAL A 266 -5.93 -52.07 -51.49
C VAL A 266 -5.58 -51.66 -50.04
N ALA A 267 -6.55 -51.45 -49.14
CA ALA A 267 -7.38 -52.40 -48.34
C ALA A 267 -6.53 -53.20 -47.32
N ILE A 268 -6.90 -53.55 -46.07
CA ILE A 268 -8.17 -53.73 -45.32
C ILE A 268 -7.74 -53.97 -43.83
N ALA A 269 -8.36 -53.32 -42.83
CA ALA A 269 -9.27 -53.86 -41.79
C ALA A 269 -8.61 -54.46 -40.50
N VAL A 270 -8.96 -53.97 -39.29
CA VAL A 270 -9.94 -54.55 -38.28
C VAL A 270 -9.27 -55.65 -37.43
N ALA A 271 -9.42 -55.81 -36.11
CA ALA A 271 -9.99 -55.06 -34.98
C ALA A 271 -9.68 -55.82 -33.66
N ALA A 272 -9.90 -55.13 -32.54
CA ALA A 272 -10.45 -55.60 -31.24
C ALA A 272 -9.60 -56.47 -30.28
N GLY A 273 -9.68 -56.09 -28.99
CA GLY A 273 -9.36 -56.92 -27.83
C GLY A 273 -9.51 -56.18 -26.50
N ALA A 274 -10.71 -56.21 -25.90
CA ALA A 274 -10.93 -55.96 -24.46
C ALA A 274 -10.40 -57.19 -23.67
N VAL A 275 -9.97 -57.15 -22.40
CA VAL A 275 -10.67 -56.89 -21.12
C VAL A 275 -9.60 -57.03 -20.01
N SER A 276 -9.70 -56.31 -18.88
CA SER A 276 -9.45 -56.84 -17.51
C SER A 276 -9.87 -55.87 -16.40
N VAL A 277 -10.55 -56.41 -15.39
CA VAL A 277 -11.17 -55.75 -14.23
C VAL A 277 -10.58 -56.32 -12.93
N ALA A 278 -10.34 -55.41 -11.97
CA ALA A 278 -10.33 -55.51 -10.49
C ALA A 278 -9.33 -56.43 -9.74
N VAL A 279 -8.65 -55.82 -8.75
CA VAL A 279 -8.72 -55.97 -7.26
C VAL A 279 -7.93 -54.77 -6.70
N GLY A 280 -8.22 -54.04 -5.63
CA GLY A 280 -9.14 -54.14 -4.51
C GLY A 280 -8.48 -53.43 -3.31
N LEU A 281 -9.24 -52.57 -2.63
CA LEU A 281 -8.93 -51.79 -1.42
C LEU A 281 -7.94 -52.45 -0.43
N LEU A 282 -6.99 -51.65 0.08
CA LEU A 282 -6.70 -51.46 1.52
C LEU A 282 -5.55 -50.44 1.70
N LEU A 283 -5.91 -49.19 1.97
CA LEU A 283 -5.24 -48.15 2.78
C LEU A 283 -5.86 -46.79 2.44
N GLY A 284 -7.19 -46.71 2.60
CA GLY A 284 -7.87 -45.46 2.84
C GLY A 284 -7.90 -45.25 4.35
N LEU A 285 -7.28 -44.16 4.81
CA LEU A 285 -7.66 -43.33 5.96
C LEU A 285 -6.63 -42.21 6.04
N GLY A 286 -7.01 -41.00 5.61
CA GLY A 286 -6.16 -39.80 5.74
C GLY A 286 -6.28 -38.76 4.62
N ARG A 287 -7.32 -38.78 3.78
CA ARG A 287 -7.69 -37.59 2.99
C ARG A 287 -9.18 -37.39 3.10
N THR A 288 -9.57 -36.57 4.06
CA THR A 288 -10.89 -35.95 4.13
C THR A 288 -11.07 -35.07 2.90
N SER A 289 -11.82 -35.58 1.92
CA SER A 289 -12.40 -34.78 0.85
C SER A 289 -13.65 -34.08 1.38
N ALA A 290 -13.88 -32.88 0.85
CA ALA A 290 -15.03 -32.00 1.07
C ALA A 290 -15.00 -31.21 2.39
N SER A 291 -14.69 -29.92 2.25
CA SER A 291 -15.41 -28.83 2.93
C SER A 291 -15.82 -29.13 4.36
N ASP A 292 -14.90 -28.93 5.31
CA ASP A 292 -15.36 -28.24 6.51
C ASP A 292 -15.98 -26.95 6.01
N VAL A 293 -17.30 -26.82 6.16
CA VAL A 293 -18.05 -25.64 5.78
C VAL A 293 -17.49 -24.52 6.65
N VAL A 294 -16.44 -23.84 6.19
CA VAL A 294 -15.91 -22.66 6.86
C VAL A 294 -17.09 -21.69 6.95
N PRO A 295 -17.60 -21.42 8.15
CA PRO A 295 -18.86 -20.72 8.26
C PRO A 295 -18.67 -19.31 7.71
N ALA A 296 -19.65 -18.85 6.92
CA ALA A 296 -19.61 -17.57 6.19
C ALA A 296 -19.46 -16.32 7.10
N ASN A 297 -19.44 -16.53 8.42
CA ASN A 297 -19.29 -15.53 9.47
C ASN A 297 -17.83 -15.39 9.97
N SER A 298 -16.86 -16.01 9.29
CA SER A 298 -15.42 -15.90 9.59
C SER A 298 -14.69 -15.27 8.42
N SER A 299 -13.54 -14.63 8.71
CA SER A 299 -12.61 -14.22 7.66
C SER A 299 -12.03 -15.45 7.00
N GLN A 300 -11.83 -15.42 5.68
CA GLN A 300 -11.41 -16.58 4.92
C GLN A 300 -10.43 -16.21 3.82
N LEU A 301 -9.56 -17.15 3.48
CA LEU A 301 -8.85 -17.17 2.22
C LEU A 301 -9.61 -18.07 1.25
N VAL A 302 -10.22 -17.47 0.23
CA VAL A 302 -11.06 -18.17 -0.76
C VAL A 302 -10.24 -18.45 -2.01
N GLU A 303 -10.28 -19.70 -2.47
CA GLU A 303 -9.61 -20.13 -3.69
C GLU A 303 -10.60 -20.11 -4.87
N LEU A 304 -10.28 -19.33 -5.90
CA LEU A 304 -11.03 -19.26 -7.15
C LEU A 304 -10.24 -19.89 -8.30
N ASN A 305 -10.87 -20.84 -8.98
CA ASN A 305 -10.34 -21.42 -10.20
C ASN A 305 -10.65 -20.49 -11.38
N THR A 306 -9.59 -20.00 -12.02
CA THR A 306 -9.67 -18.99 -13.09
C THR A 306 -10.23 -19.53 -14.41
N SER A 307 -10.10 -20.83 -14.67
CA SER A 307 -10.62 -21.46 -15.89
C SER A 307 -12.13 -21.66 -15.80
N SER A 308 -12.64 -22.10 -14.64
CA SER A 308 -14.07 -22.34 -14.44
C SER A 308 -14.86 -21.16 -13.87
N ALA A 309 -14.18 -20.10 -13.41
CA ALA A 309 -14.76 -18.99 -12.65
C ALA A 309 -15.60 -19.48 -11.45
N ARG A 310 -15.07 -20.45 -10.70
CA ARG A 310 -15.76 -21.04 -9.53
C ARG A 310 -14.86 -21.02 -8.31
N VAL A 311 -15.47 -20.77 -7.16
CA VAL A 311 -14.85 -21.01 -5.86
C VAL A 311 -14.67 -22.52 -5.69
N VAL A 312 -13.44 -22.95 -5.44
CA VAL A 312 -13.05 -24.37 -5.31
C VAL A 312 -12.59 -24.73 -3.90
N GLY A 313 -12.21 -23.73 -3.09
CA GLY A 313 -11.77 -23.92 -1.72
C GLY A 313 -11.99 -22.66 -0.88
N ALA A 314 -12.04 -22.83 0.44
CA ALA A 314 -12.02 -21.74 1.40
C ALA A 314 -11.39 -22.24 2.69
N SER A 315 -10.51 -21.41 3.26
CA SER A 315 -9.78 -21.71 4.48
C SER A 315 -10.01 -20.59 5.49
N ALA A 316 -10.34 -20.93 6.73
CA ALA A 316 -10.54 -19.93 7.78
C ALA A 316 -9.24 -19.16 8.05
N LEU A 317 -9.35 -17.85 8.23
CA LEU A 317 -8.29 -17.00 8.74
C LEU A 317 -8.64 -16.59 10.18
N HIS A 318 -7.61 -16.44 11.01
CA HIS A 318 -7.79 -16.04 12.41
C HIS A 318 -8.15 -14.55 12.57
N GLY A 319 -7.76 -13.70 11.63
CA GLY A 319 -8.15 -12.29 11.61
C GLY A 319 -8.47 -11.79 10.20
N SER A 320 -8.26 -10.51 9.93
CA SER A 320 -8.86 -9.80 8.81
C SER A 320 -7.86 -9.56 7.68
N PRO A 321 -7.92 -10.29 6.56
CA PRO A 321 -7.00 -10.04 5.45
C PRO A 321 -7.26 -8.66 4.84
N ASP A 322 -6.24 -7.83 4.73
CA ASP A 322 -6.32 -6.51 4.10
C ASP A 322 -5.53 -6.49 2.79
N ALA A 323 -4.31 -7.05 2.78
CA ALA A 323 -3.50 -7.22 1.58
C ALA A 323 -2.96 -8.65 1.43
N LEU A 324 -2.73 -9.07 0.18
CA LEU A 324 -2.20 -10.38 -0.18
C LEU A 324 -1.03 -10.27 -1.16
N ALA A 325 -0.01 -11.09 -0.97
CA ALA A 325 1.03 -11.31 -1.96
C ALA A 325 1.35 -12.79 -2.14
N ALA A 326 1.63 -13.19 -3.37
CA ALA A 326 1.97 -14.57 -3.72
C ALA A 326 3.49 -14.74 -3.89
N SER A 327 4.04 -15.86 -3.41
CA SER A 327 5.44 -16.26 -3.59
C SER A 327 5.60 -17.77 -3.56
N GLY A 328 6.12 -18.37 -4.62
CA GLY A 328 6.40 -19.82 -4.66
C GLY A 328 5.14 -20.68 -4.44
N ASP A 329 5.09 -21.40 -3.31
CA ASP A 329 3.91 -22.18 -2.86
C ASP A 329 3.13 -21.45 -1.75
N SER A 330 3.27 -20.14 -1.62
CA SER A 330 2.76 -19.40 -0.47
C SER A 330 1.96 -18.17 -0.86
N VAL A 331 0.90 -17.93 -0.10
CA VAL A 331 0.16 -16.67 -0.06
C VAL A 331 0.43 -16.05 1.29
N TRP A 332 0.95 -14.83 1.28
CA TRP A 332 1.21 -14.03 2.47
C TRP A 332 0.05 -13.06 2.68
N VAL A 333 -0.38 -12.93 3.94
CA VAL A 333 -1.56 -12.17 4.33
C VAL A 333 -1.17 -11.12 5.36
N ALA A 334 -1.40 -9.85 5.06
CA ALA A 334 -1.31 -8.77 6.04
C ALA A 334 -2.66 -8.63 6.77
N ASP A 335 -2.62 -8.64 8.10
CA ASP A 335 -3.79 -8.49 8.96
C ASP A 335 -3.61 -7.35 9.97
N PRO A 336 -4.16 -6.15 9.68
CA PRO A 336 -4.01 -4.99 10.53
C PRO A 336 -4.72 -5.14 11.88
N ASP A 337 -5.85 -5.85 11.96
CA ASP A 337 -6.66 -5.97 13.18
C ASP A 337 -6.02 -6.89 14.24
N SER A 338 -5.13 -7.79 13.82
CA SER A 338 -4.38 -8.68 14.72
C SER A 338 -2.89 -8.37 14.80
N ALA A 339 -2.38 -7.41 14.03
CA ALA A 339 -0.96 -7.07 13.94
C ALA A 339 -0.08 -8.27 13.55
N VAL A 340 -0.55 -9.09 12.59
CA VAL A 340 0.12 -10.32 12.16
C VAL A 340 0.28 -10.36 10.65
N VAL A 341 1.38 -10.94 10.20
CA VAL A 341 1.55 -11.41 8.83
C VAL A 341 1.45 -12.93 8.83
N SER A 342 0.44 -13.48 8.17
CA SER A 342 0.23 -14.94 8.09
C SER A 342 0.78 -15.49 6.79
N ARG A 343 1.43 -16.66 6.85
CA ARG A 343 1.84 -17.42 5.66
C ARG A 343 0.88 -18.59 5.45
N PHE A 344 0.27 -18.67 4.28
CA PHE A 344 -0.58 -19.78 3.87
C PHE A 344 0.13 -20.62 2.80
N SER A 345 0.18 -21.94 2.96
CA SER A 345 0.71 -22.84 1.92
C SER A 345 -0.40 -23.28 0.97
N VAL A 346 -0.16 -23.08 -0.32
CA VAL A 346 -1.07 -23.44 -1.40
C VAL A 346 -1.18 -24.96 -1.51
N SER A 347 -0.08 -25.69 -1.39
CA SER A 347 -0.07 -27.16 -1.48
C SER A 347 -0.73 -27.85 -0.27
N SER A 348 -0.56 -27.33 0.95
CA SER A 348 -1.19 -27.90 2.15
C SER A 348 -2.62 -27.41 2.36
N GLY A 349 -2.98 -26.25 1.81
CA GLY A 349 -4.28 -25.63 2.01
C GLY A 349 -4.48 -25.06 3.41
N SER A 350 -3.40 -24.74 4.14
CA SER A 350 -3.46 -24.31 5.54
C SER A 350 -2.53 -23.12 5.84
N VAL A 351 -2.86 -22.38 6.90
CA VAL A 351 -1.93 -21.42 7.50
C VAL A 351 -0.76 -22.20 8.09
N VAL A 352 0.46 -21.83 7.69
CA VAL A 352 1.72 -22.45 8.11
C VAL A 352 2.26 -21.74 9.35
N ASP A 353 2.27 -20.40 9.33
CA ASP A 353 2.79 -19.60 10.43
C ASP A 353 2.08 -18.23 10.54
N GLN A 354 2.20 -17.61 11.71
CA GLN A 354 1.68 -16.30 12.07
C GLN A 354 2.79 -15.47 12.72
N ILE A 355 3.28 -14.48 11.97
CA ILE A 355 4.42 -13.64 12.37
C ILE A 355 3.88 -12.36 13.00
N PRO A 356 4.01 -12.15 14.31
CA PRO A 356 3.61 -10.90 14.95
C PRO A 356 4.52 -9.77 14.47
N VAL A 357 3.92 -8.68 14.03
CA VAL A 357 4.63 -7.48 13.57
C VAL A 357 4.33 -6.31 14.49
N SER A 358 5.27 -5.37 14.59
CA SER A 358 5.00 -4.12 15.29
C SER A 358 4.07 -3.23 14.45
N GLY A 359 2.97 -2.75 15.03
CA GLY A 359 2.00 -1.82 14.42
C GLY A 359 0.93 -2.52 13.57
N GLN A 360 0.35 -1.81 12.60
CA GLN A 360 -0.73 -2.32 11.74
C GLN A 360 -0.18 -2.61 10.34
N PRO A 361 0.09 -3.88 10.00
CA PRO A 361 0.53 -4.23 8.66
C PRO A 361 -0.55 -3.85 7.64
N ALA A 362 -0.13 -3.12 6.61
CA ALA A 362 -1.00 -2.54 5.59
C ALA A 362 -0.81 -3.29 4.26
N GLU A 363 0.14 -2.83 3.45
CA GLU A 363 0.40 -3.37 2.12
C GLU A 363 1.58 -4.34 2.14
N ILE A 364 1.52 -5.35 1.27
CA ILE A 364 2.48 -6.45 1.22
C ILE A 364 2.97 -6.69 -0.21
N ALA A 365 4.29 -6.76 -0.37
CA ALA A 365 4.92 -7.10 -1.64
C ALA A 365 5.99 -8.19 -1.47
N VAL A 366 6.19 -8.98 -2.52
CA VAL A 366 7.26 -9.97 -2.58
C VAL A 366 8.23 -9.59 -3.68
N GLY A 367 9.51 -9.51 -3.35
CA GLY A 367 10.58 -9.27 -4.32
C GLY A 367 11.96 -9.19 -3.66
N GLY A 368 13.01 -9.32 -4.45
CA GLY A 368 14.39 -9.39 -3.93
C GLY A 368 14.61 -10.56 -2.97
N GLY A 369 13.86 -11.66 -3.13
CA GLY A 369 13.92 -12.82 -2.23
C GLY A 369 13.33 -12.59 -0.84
N SER A 370 12.57 -11.51 -0.63
CA SER A 370 11.98 -11.17 0.68
C SER A 370 10.51 -10.80 0.57
N VAL A 371 9.82 -10.89 1.70
CA VAL A 371 8.46 -10.36 1.89
C VAL A 371 8.60 -9.00 2.58
N TRP A 372 7.96 -7.97 2.03
CA TRP A 372 8.03 -6.60 2.49
C TRP A 372 6.65 -6.12 2.89
N VAL A 373 6.53 -5.56 4.09
CA VAL A 373 5.25 -5.15 4.67
C VAL A 373 5.35 -3.71 5.15
N THR A 374 4.45 -2.84 4.71
CA THR A 374 4.33 -1.48 5.26
C THR A 374 3.53 -1.50 6.56
N ASN A 375 3.86 -0.58 7.46
CA ASN A 375 3.09 -0.33 8.67
C ASN A 375 2.69 1.15 8.73
N THR A 376 1.39 1.42 8.62
CA THR A 376 0.83 2.76 8.47
C THR A 376 1.15 3.66 9.65
N LEU A 377 0.83 3.22 10.86
CA LEU A 377 0.95 4.05 12.08
C LEU A 377 2.32 3.96 12.75
N GLY A 378 3.19 3.05 12.29
CA GLY A 378 4.59 2.99 12.73
C GLY A 378 5.58 3.64 11.76
N GLY A 379 5.13 4.05 10.58
CA GLY A 379 5.98 4.62 9.53
C GLY A 379 7.19 3.77 9.20
N ALA A 380 7.02 2.45 9.13
CA ALA A 380 8.14 1.53 8.93
C ALA A 380 7.83 0.46 7.88
N VAL A 381 8.88 -0.04 7.24
CA VAL A 381 8.82 -1.23 6.38
C VAL A 381 9.48 -2.39 7.10
N ILE A 382 8.77 -3.51 7.17
CA ILE A 382 9.24 -4.76 7.78
C ILE A 382 9.66 -5.71 6.67
N ARG A 383 10.87 -6.26 6.80
CA ARG A 383 11.41 -7.29 5.91
C ARG A 383 11.34 -8.64 6.60
N ILE A 384 10.67 -9.59 5.95
CA ILE A 384 10.54 -10.97 6.41
C ILE A 384 11.26 -11.88 5.41
N ASP A 385 12.07 -12.80 5.94
CA ASP A 385 12.66 -13.87 5.14
C ASP A 385 11.61 -14.98 4.91
N PRO A 386 11.23 -15.27 3.65
CA PRO A 386 10.18 -16.25 3.36
C PRO A 386 10.57 -17.70 3.66
N ALA A 387 11.86 -18.01 3.85
CA ALA A 387 12.35 -19.34 4.16
C ALA A 387 12.43 -19.60 5.68
N THR A 388 12.83 -18.59 6.45
CA THR A 388 12.98 -18.70 7.91
C THR A 388 11.82 -18.11 8.70
N GLU A 389 10.94 -17.35 8.04
CA GLU A 389 9.79 -16.64 8.62
C GLU A 389 10.21 -15.59 9.68
N ALA A 390 11.51 -15.27 9.75
CA ALA A 390 12.05 -14.29 10.66
C ALA A 390 11.94 -12.86 10.11
N ILE A 391 11.59 -11.91 10.98
CA ILE A 391 11.78 -10.49 10.71
C ILE A 391 13.29 -10.21 10.69
N THR A 392 13.82 -9.95 9.50
CA THR A 392 15.27 -9.70 9.28
C THR A 392 15.63 -8.23 9.42
N GLN A 393 14.67 -7.32 9.19
CA GLN A 393 14.90 -5.88 9.28
C GLN A 393 13.59 -5.12 9.54
N THR A 394 13.68 -4.02 10.29
CA THR A 394 12.65 -2.99 10.40
C THR A 394 13.25 -1.66 10.00
N ILE A 395 12.74 -1.06 8.92
CA ILE A 395 13.27 0.15 8.30
C ILE A 395 12.36 1.33 8.68
N PRO A 396 12.78 2.22 9.60
CA PRO A 396 11.98 3.37 9.97
C PRO A 396 12.06 4.44 8.86
N LEU A 397 10.93 4.71 8.20
CA LEU A 397 10.80 5.79 7.21
C LEU A 397 10.14 7.04 7.80
N GLY A 398 9.29 6.86 8.81
CA GLY A 398 8.70 7.93 9.63
C GLY A 398 7.39 8.53 9.11
N GLY A 399 7.00 8.29 7.86
CA GLY A 399 5.78 8.85 7.26
C GLY A 399 4.58 7.90 7.19
N SER A 400 3.52 8.30 6.48
CA SER A 400 2.27 7.54 6.37
C SER A 400 2.34 6.61 5.15
N LEU A 401 2.77 5.37 5.38
CA LEU A 401 3.11 4.45 4.29
C LEU A 401 1.85 3.76 3.73
N ALA A 402 1.40 4.20 2.55
CA ALA A 402 0.14 3.74 1.96
C ALA A 402 0.29 2.51 1.06
N ALA A 403 1.39 2.39 0.31
CA ALA A 403 1.57 1.29 -0.64
C ALA A 403 3.03 0.90 -0.84
N ILE A 404 3.26 -0.32 -1.33
CA ILE A 404 4.58 -0.84 -1.64
C ILE A 404 4.56 -1.68 -2.92
N ALA A 405 5.60 -1.53 -3.75
CA ALA A 405 5.78 -2.31 -4.95
C ALA A 405 7.24 -2.77 -5.08
N ALA A 406 7.43 -4.07 -5.28
CA ALA A 406 8.75 -4.65 -5.46
C ALA A 406 9.08 -4.80 -6.95
N GLY A 407 10.15 -4.14 -7.39
CA GLY A 407 10.77 -4.35 -8.70
C GLY A 407 12.00 -5.25 -8.61
N THR A 408 12.61 -5.56 -9.75
CA THR A 408 13.80 -6.42 -9.82
C THR A 408 15.07 -5.80 -9.22
N ARG A 409 15.15 -4.47 -9.17
CA ARG A 409 16.34 -3.71 -8.72
C ARG A 409 16.04 -2.65 -7.66
N ALA A 410 14.79 -2.53 -7.24
CA ALA A 410 14.36 -1.49 -6.31
C ALA A 410 13.04 -1.89 -5.68
N LEU A 411 12.87 -1.50 -4.42
CA LEU A 411 11.61 -1.51 -3.72
C LEU A 411 11.09 -0.07 -3.66
N TRP A 412 9.82 0.14 -3.98
CA TRP A 412 9.20 1.45 -3.97
C TRP A 412 8.11 1.51 -2.91
N VAL A 413 8.17 2.54 -2.07
CA VAL A 413 7.23 2.77 -0.98
C VAL A 413 6.54 4.11 -1.20
N ALA A 414 5.22 4.14 -1.15
CA ALA A 414 4.43 5.36 -1.21
C ALA A 414 4.21 5.93 0.20
N ASP A 415 4.56 7.21 0.37
CA ASP A 415 4.28 7.99 1.57
C ASP A 415 3.16 8.99 1.25
N ALA A 416 1.97 8.72 1.76
CA ALA A 416 0.79 9.55 1.58
C ALA A 416 0.90 10.90 2.30
N GLY A 417 1.54 10.91 3.48
CA GLY A 417 1.68 12.11 4.32
C GLY A 417 2.64 13.13 3.71
N ASP A 418 3.80 12.67 3.24
CA ASP A 418 4.80 13.54 2.59
C ASP A 418 4.58 13.70 1.06
N GLN A 419 3.51 13.12 0.51
CA GLN A 419 3.20 13.06 -0.92
C GLN A 419 4.41 12.66 -1.77
N SER A 420 5.01 11.52 -1.44
CA SER A 420 6.27 11.11 -2.06
C SER A 420 6.38 9.60 -2.29
N LEU A 421 7.33 9.21 -3.15
CA LEU A 421 7.78 7.84 -3.34
C LEU A 421 9.20 7.70 -2.84
N ILE A 422 9.44 6.72 -1.99
CA ILE A 422 10.75 6.39 -1.45
C ILE A 422 11.26 5.14 -2.16
N ARG A 423 12.43 5.26 -2.79
CA ARG A 423 13.14 4.15 -3.41
C ARG A 423 14.08 3.51 -2.41
N LEU A 424 13.78 2.29 -2.00
CA LEU A 424 14.63 1.47 -1.15
C LEU A 424 15.48 0.51 -1.98
N ASP A 425 16.73 0.35 -1.56
CA ASP A 425 17.58 -0.74 -2.00
C ASP A 425 17.10 -2.05 -1.36
N PRO A 426 16.75 -3.09 -2.13
CA PRO A 426 16.15 -4.31 -1.59
C PRO A 426 17.14 -5.19 -0.81
N GLU A 427 18.45 -5.00 -0.97
CA GLU A 427 19.45 -5.79 -0.23
C GLU A 427 19.74 -5.17 1.13
N THR A 428 19.97 -3.86 1.17
CA THR A 428 20.38 -3.12 2.36
C THR A 428 19.21 -2.51 3.14
N GLY A 429 18.07 -2.30 2.48
CA GLY A 429 16.94 -1.54 3.02
C GLY A 429 17.17 -0.03 3.06
N ALA A 430 18.28 0.47 2.50
CA ALA A 430 18.61 1.90 2.55
C ALA A 430 17.71 2.70 1.60
N ALA A 431 17.21 3.85 2.07
CA ALA A 431 16.57 4.83 1.20
C ALA A 431 17.60 5.49 0.29
N THR A 432 17.46 5.26 -1.02
CA THR A 432 18.38 5.74 -2.06
C THR A 432 17.90 7.02 -2.72
N GLN A 433 16.59 7.24 -2.78
CA GLN A 433 15.98 8.39 -3.42
C GLN A 433 14.55 8.64 -2.92
N THR A 434 14.12 9.90 -2.95
CA THR A 434 12.73 10.32 -2.74
C THR A 434 12.25 11.10 -3.97
N VAL A 435 11.06 10.78 -4.46
CA VAL A 435 10.40 11.42 -5.60
C VAL A 435 9.16 12.14 -5.10
N SER A 436 9.03 13.43 -5.39
CA SER A 436 7.87 14.23 -5.03
C SER A 436 6.71 13.98 -5.98
N LEU A 437 5.50 13.91 -5.43
CA LEU A 437 4.25 13.81 -6.17
C LEU A 437 3.41 15.07 -5.98
N ALA A 438 2.45 15.28 -6.89
CA ALA A 438 1.52 16.40 -6.79
C ALA A 438 0.34 16.11 -5.86
N THR A 439 0.09 14.84 -5.55
CA THR A 439 -1.03 14.36 -4.73
C THR A 439 -0.60 13.16 -3.89
N ALA A 440 -1.35 12.87 -2.82
CA ALA A 440 -1.08 11.76 -1.93
C ALA A 440 -1.22 10.41 -2.66
N PRO A 441 -0.17 9.57 -2.70
CA PRO A 441 -0.25 8.25 -3.32
C PRO A 441 -1.10 7.26 -2.49
N SER A 442 -1.90 6.43 -3.17
CA SER A 442 -2.74 5.39 -2.55
C SER A 442 -2.36 3.96 -2.98
N ALA A 443 -1.95 3.76 -4.23
CA ALA A 443 -1.56 2.45 -4.74
C ALA A 443 -0.43 2.54 -5.76
N LEU A 444 0.36 1.46 -5.89
CA LEU A 444 1.50 1.36 -6.79
C LEU A 444 1.41 0.15 -7.71
N ALA A 445 1.87 0.31 -8.95
CA ALA A 445 2.14 -0.82 -9.85
C ALA A 445 3.37 -0.55 -10.72
N ILE A 446 4.18 -1.58 -10.95
CA ILE A 446 5.38 -1.50 -11.80
C ILE A 446 5.11 -2.21 -13.11
N GLY A 447 5.30 -1.52 -14.23
CA GLY A 447 5.06 -2.07 -15.57
C GLY A 447 5.44 -1.11 -16.68
N PHE A 448 5.72 -1.65 -17.87
CA PHE A 448 6.06 -0.85 -19.06
C PHE A 448 7.25 0.11 -18.86
N SER A 449 8.24 -0.29 -18.04
CA SER A 449 9.40 0.55 -17.66
C SER A 449 9.07 1.80 -16.86
N ALA A 450 7.88 1.88 -16.26
CA ALA A 450 7.45 2.96 -15.39
C ALA A 450 6.90 2.42 -14.06
N LEU A 451 6.84 3.30 -13.08
CA LEU A 451 6.09 3.15 -11.86
C LEU A 451 4.78 3.95 -12.00
N TRP A 452 3.65 3.29 -11.79
CA TRP A 452 2.33 3.89 -11.87
C TRP A 452 1.81 4.10 -10.47
N VAL A 453 1.33 5.32 -10.20
CA VAL A 453 0.96 5.77 -8.86
C VAL A 453 -0.47 6.29 -8.87
N ALA A 454 -1.36 5.63 -8.15
CA ALA A 454 -2.72 6.11 -7.96
C ALA A 454 -2.77 7.17 -6.86
N SER A 455 -3.74 8.08 -6.97
CA SER A 455 -4.03 9.09 -5.97
C SER A 455 -5.53 9.09 -5.69
N HIS A 456 -5.93 8.55 -4.53
CA HIS A 456 -7.32 8.32 -4.14
C HIS A 456 -8.15 9.62 -4.17
N ASP A 457 -7.78 10.61 -3.36
CA ASP A 457 -8.51 11.89 -3.28
C ASP A 457 -8.45 12.69 -4.59
N GLY A 458 -7.32 12.56 -5.31
CA GLY A 458 -7.09 13.28 -6.57
C GLY A 458 -7.79 12.68 -7.79
N GLY A 459 -8.29 11.44 -7.72
CA GLY A 459 -8.89 10.76 -8.87
C GLY A 459 -7.96 10.63 -10.07
N THR A 460 -6.65 10.42 -9.83
CA THR A 460 -5.62 10.40 -10.89
C THR A 460 -4.67 9.21 -10.76
N VAL A 461 -4.03 8.87 -11.87
CA VAL A 461 -2.85 8.00 -11.93
C VAL A 461 -1.69 8.76 -12.55
N THR A 462 -0.56 8.78 -11.87
CA THR A 462 0.69 9.40 -12.34
C THR A 462 1.69 8.33 -12.77
N GLU A 463 2.23 8.49 -13.97
CA GLU A 463 3.35 7.74 -14.49
C GLU A 463 4.66 8.38 -14.02
N VAL A 464 5.51 7.59 -13.36
CA VAL A 464 6.84 7.98 -12.92
C VAL A 464 7.86 7.13 -13.68
N ASP A 465 8.71 7.78 -14.46
CA ASP A 465 9.74 7.08 -15.23
C ASP A 465 10.76 6.43 -14.29
N SER A 466 10.98 5.12 -14.46
CA SER A 466 11.78 4.33 -13.52
C SER A 466 13.29 4.59 -13.59
N ARG A 467 13.76 5.35 -14.59
CA ARG A 467 15.19 5.68 -14.78
C ARG A 467 15.53 7.05 -14.23
N SER A 468 14.74 8.06 -14.59
CA SER A 468 14.89 9.44 -14.14
C SER A 468 14.22 9.69 -12.79
N ASN A 469 13.29 8.81 -12.38
CA ASN A 469 12.52 8.92 -11.14
C ASN A 469 11.77 10.24 -11.08
N ARG A 470 11.14 10.62 -12.20
CA ARG A 470 10.35 11.85 -12.33
C ARG A 470 8.95 11.53 -12.83
N PRO A 471 7.92 12.24 -12.33
CA PRO A 471 6.59 12.22 -12.95
C PRO A 471 6.68 12.66 -14.41
N VAL A 472 6.10 11.86 -15.31
CA VAL A 472 6.10 12.11 -16.77
C VAL A 472 4.71 12.50 -17.25
N ALA A 473 3.68 11.85 -16.73
CA ALA A 473 2.30 12.10 -17.12
C ALA A 473 1.34 11.85 -15.94
N THR A 474 0.25 12.61 -15.88
CA THR A 474 -0.84 12.38 -14.94
C THR A 474 -2.15 12.28 -15.71
N VAL A 475 -2.92 11.24 -15.41
CA VAL A 475 -4.17 10.89 -16.09
C VAL A 475 -5.30 10.92 -15.09
N SER A 476 -6.36 11.66 -15.40
CA SER A 476 -7.61 11.58 -14.64
C SER A 476 -8.29 10.24 -14.92
N VAL A 477 -8.67 9.55 -13.84
CA VAL A 477 -9.40 8.27 -13.86
C VAL A 477 -10.76 8.46 -13.17
N GLY A 478 -11.32 7.40 -12.60
CA GLY A 478 -12.52 7.50 -11.79
C GLY A 478 -12.25 8.05 -10.39
N GLN A 479 -13.27 8.01 -9.54
CA GLN A 479 -13.20 8.49 -8.16
C GLN A 479 -12.66 7.39 -7.23
N GLY A 480 -11.74 7.77 -6.33
CA GLY A 480 -11.10 6.87 -5.37
C GLY A 480 -10.35 5.70 -6.02
N PRO A 481 -9.34 5.95 -6.88
CA PRO A 481 -8.47 4.89 -7.37
C PRO A 481 -7.74 4.22 -6.20
N ALA A 482 -8.11 2.96 -5.93
CA ALA A 482 -7.69 2.20 -4.74
C ALA A 482 -6.69 1.08 -5.06
N ALA A 483 -6.69 0.55 -6.29
CA ALA A 483 -5.74 -0.48 -6.70
C ALA A 483 -5.34 -0.37 -8.17
N LEU A 484 -4.12 -0.84 -8.46
CA LEU A 484 -3.55 -0.89 -9.80
C LEU A 484 -3.12 -2.31 -10.16
N ALA A 485 -3.33 -2.71 -11.41
CA ALA A 485 -2.76 -3.95 -11.96
C ALA A 485 -2.23 -3.75 -13.38
N VAL A 486 -1.18 -4.49 -13.72
CA VAL A 486 -0.56 -4.50 -15.05
C VAL A 486 -0.93 -5.79 -15.76
N GLY A 487 -1.45 -5.69 -16.99
CA GLY A 487 -1.80 -6.87 -17.76
C GLY A 487 -2.46 -6.56 -19.10
N ALA A 488 -2.38 -7.50 -20.05
CA ALA A 488 -2.90 -7.35 -21.42
C ALA A 488 -2.44 -6.05 -22.12
N GLY A 489 -1.18 -5.64 -21.89
CA GLY A 489 -0.63 -4.42 -22.49
C GLY A 489 -1.23 -3.12 -21.95
N SER A 490 -1.87 -3.14 -20.77
CA SER A 490 -2.53 -1.98 -20.19
C SER A 490 -2.31 -1.89 -18.68
N ILE A 491 -2.55 -0.69 -18.15
CA ILE A 491 -2.71 -0.47 -16.71
C ILE A 491 -4.20 -0.46 -16.40
N TRP A 492 -4.59 -1.12 -15.33
CA TRP A 492 -5.96 -1.23 -14.86
C TRP A 492 -6.07 -0.59 -13.49
N VAL A 493 -7.12 0.20 -13.29
CA VAL A 493 -7.32 1.03 -12.10
C VAL A 493 -8.69 0.75 -11.52
N ALA A 494 -8.75 0.28 -10.28
CA ALA A 494 -10.00 0.09 -9.56
C ALA A 494 -10.41 1.40 -8.89
N ASN A 495 -11.57 1.93 -9.24
CA ASN A 495 -12.10 3.19 -8.72
C ASN A 495 -13.21 2.88 -7.70
N ASN A 496 -12.87 2.91 -6.41
CA ASN A 496 -13.70 2.35 -5.36
C ASN A 496 -15.02 3.13 -5.14
N LEU A 497 -15.01 4.46 -5.35
CA LEU A 497 -16.14 5.35 -5.06
C LEU A 497 -17.20 5.37 -6.17
N ASP A 498 -16.84 5.02 -7.42
CA ASP A 498 -17.77 5.04 -8.55
C ASP A 498 -18.14 3.63 -9.08
N GLY A 499 -17.52 2.57 -8.56
CA GLY A 499 -17.83 1.19 -8.95
C GLY A 499 -17.33 0.85 -10.35
N THR A 500 -16.21 1.42 -10.78
CA THR A 500 -15.65 1.20 -12.12
C THR A 500 -14.21 0.70 -12.11
N VAL A 501 -13.78 0.14 -13.24
CA VAL A 501 -12.38 -0.09 -13.56
C VAL A 501 -11.99 0.73 -14.78
N SER A 502 -10.98 1.58 -14.65
CA SER A 502 -10.40 2.30 -15.78
C SER A 502 -9.23 1.53 -16.40
N ARG A 503 -9.19 1.44 -17.72
CA ARG A 503 -8.08 0.88 -18.48
C ARG A 503 -7.29 2.02 -19.11
N LEU A 504 -5.98 2.04 -18.87
CA LEU A 504 -5.05 3.02 -19.44
C LEU A 504 -4.15 2.37 -20.49
N ASP A 505 -3.90 3.10 -21.57
CA ASP A 505 -2.83 2.78 -22.52
C ASP A 505 -1.49 3.32 -21.98
N PRO A 506 -0.46 2.48 -21.75
CA PRO A 506 0.84 2.93 -21.29
C PRO A 506 1.63 3.69 -22.36
N GLY A 507 1.33 3.51 -23.65
CA GLY A 507 2.02 4.24 -24.74
C GLY A 507 1.52 5.67 -24.91
N THR A 508 0.23 5.89 -24.65
CA THR A 508 -0.40 7.21 -24.58
C THR A 508 -1.23 7.28 -23.30
N PRO A 509 -0.67 7.76 -22.16
CA PRO A 509 -1.29 7.66 -20.83
C PRO A 509 -2.64 8.38 -20.80
N ARG A 510 -3.69 7.65 -21.18
CA ARG A 510 -5.08 8.09 -21.36
C ARG A 510 -5.99 6.91 -21.05
N VAL A 511 -7.16 7.21 -20.52
CA VAL A 511 -8.21 6.21 -20.30
C VAL A 511 -8.76 5.75 -21.66
N VAL A 512 -8.59 4.47 -21.98
CA VAL A 512 -9.11 3.84 -23.20
C VAL A 512 -10.44 3.13 -22.98
N ALA A 513 -10.77 2.79 -21.74
CA ALA A 513 -12.08 2.26 -21.35
C ALA A 513 -12.36 2.52 -19.87
N THR A 514 -13.63 2.73 -19.53
CA THR A 514 -14.14 2.73 -18.16
C THR A 514 -15.25 1.68 -18.08
N ILE A 515 -15.04 0.68 -17.24
CA ILE A 515 -15.83 -0.55 -17.22
C ILE A 515 -16.60 -0.59 -15.89
N PRO A 516 -17.94 -0.57 -15.91
CA PRO A 516 -18.72 -0.78 -14.71
C PRO A 516 -18.49 -2.18 -14.14
N VAL A 517 -18.28 -2.27 -12.82
CA VAL A 517 -18.12 -3.52 -12.08
C VAL A 517 -19.08 -3.53 -10.88
N GLY A 518 -18.76 -4.27 -9.80
CA GLY A 518 -19.51 -4.19 -8.55
C GLY A 518 -19.15 -2.95 -7.73
N SER A 519 -19.86 -2.75 -6.63
CA SER A 519 -19.61 -1.67 -5.67
C SER A 519 -18.34 -1.91 -4.87
N GLY A 520 -17.53 -0.86 -4.72
CA GLY A 520 -16.26 -0.87 -4.01
C GLY A 520 -15.20 -1.79 -4.61
N PRO A 521 -14.80 -1.62 -5.89
CA PRO A 521 -13.64 -2.33 -6.42
C PRO A 521 -12.38 -1.89 -5.66
N VAL A 522 -11.73 -2.80 -4.96
CA VAL A 522 -10.60 -2.50 -4.04
C VAL A 522 -9.32 -3.24 -4.35
N ALA A 523 -9.38 -4.35 -5.08
CA ALA A 523 -8.18 -5.10 -5.45
C ALA A 523 -8.29 -5.67 -6.87
N LEU A 524 -7.14 -5.76 -7.55
CA LEU A 524 -7.02 -6.22 -8.93
C LEU A 524 -5.96 -7.31 -9.03
N ALA A 525 -6.24 -8.37 -9.79
CA ALA A 525 -5.26 -9.37 -10.15
C ALA A 525 -5.38 -9.77 -11.63
N PHE A 526 -4.27 -9.77 -12.36
CA PHE A 526 -4.26 -10.21 -13.75
C PHE A 526 -3.71 -11.64 -13.85
N THR A 527 -4.48 -12.56 -14.42
CA THR A 527 -4.05 -13.95 -14.61
C THR A 527 -4.87 -14.66 -15.68
N LYS A 528 -4.25 -15.65 -16.36
CA LYS A 528 -4.82 -16.39 -17.51
C LYS A 528 -5.52 -15.50 -18.55
N GLY A 529 -4.94 -14.33 -18.84
CA GLY A 529 -5.46 -13.40 -19.84
C GLY A 529 -6.74 -12.66 -19.44
N SER A 530 -7.12 -12.68 -18.17
CA SER A 530 -8.27 -11.94 -17.65
C SER A 530 -7.86 -11.07 -16.46
N LEU A 531 -8.57 -9.96 -16.29
CA LEU A 531 -8.47 -9.15 -15.08
C LEU A 531 -9.56 -9.60 -14.11
N TRP A 532 -9.18 -9.82 -12.85
CA TRP A 532 -10.09 -10.13 -11.74
C TRP A 532 -10.16 -8.93 -10.81
N VAL A 533 -11.38 -8.60 -10.36
CA VAL A 533 -11.68 -7.38 -9.60
C VAL A 533 -12.44 -7.77 -8.35
N ALA A 534 -11.90 -7.50 -7.16
CA ALA A 534 -12.60 -7.69 -5.89
C ALA A 534 -13.53 -6.50 -5.62
N ASN A 535 -14.83 -6.74 -5.62
CA ASN A 535 -15.85 -5.75 -5.31
C ASN A 535 -16.31 -5.93 -3.85
N LYS A 536 -15.71 -5.16 -2.94
CA LYS A 536 -15.84 -5.24 -1.48
C LYS A 536 -17.31 -5.23 -1.04
N PHE A 537 -18.10 -4.26 -1.50
CA PHE A 537 -19.46 -4.05 -1.01
C PHE A 537 -20.51 -4.86 -1.77
N SER A 538 -20.20 -5.29 -3.00
CA SER A 538 -21.05 -6.23 -3.72
C SER A 538 -20.81 -7.70 -3.38
N ASN A 539 -19.85 -8.03 -2.50
CA ASN A 539 -19.50 -9.40 -2.12
C ASN A 539 -19.19 -10.32 -3.32
N THR A 540 -18.54 -9.76 -4.35
CA THR A 540 -18.30 -10.44 -5.63
C THR A 540 -16.89 -10.20 -6.15
N VAL A 541 -16.42 -11.10 -7.00
CA VAL A 541 -15.24 -10.91 -7.84
C VAL A 541 -15.69 -10.91 -9.30
N SER A 542 -15.50 -9.78 -9.99
CA SER A 542 -15.77 -9.66 -11.42
C SER A 542 -14.57 -10.11 -12.25
N ARG A 543 -14.82 -10.78 -13.36
CA ARG A 543 -13.80 -11.12 -14.37
C ARG A 543 -14.04 -10.28 -15.61
N ILE A 544 -13.03 -9.51 -16.02
CA ILE A 544 -13.06 -8.70 -17.24
C ILE A 544 -12.24 -9.40 -18.33
N ASP A 545 -12.81 -9.49 -19.53
CA ASP A 545 -12.08 -9.87 -20.74
C ASP A 545 -11.39 -8.62 -21.34
N PRO A 546 -10.04 -8.56 -21.34
CA PRO A 546 -9.30 -7.42 -21.87
C PRO A 546 -9.51 -7.15 -23.37
N ARG A 547 -10.04 -8.09 -24.14
CA ARG A 547 -10.27 -7.89 -25.58
C ARG A 547 -11.55 -7.12 -25.85
N THR A 548 -12.56 -7.29 -25.00
CA THR A 548 -13.88 -6.68 -25.16
C THR A 548 -14.14 -5.55 -24.17
N ASN A 549 -13.30 -5.41 -23.13
CA ASN A 549 -13.53 -4.51 -22.00
C ASN A 549 -14.89 -4.77 -21.32
N ALA A 550 -15.33 -6.03 -21.30
CA ALA A 550 -16.60 -6.41 -20.71
C ALA A 550 -16.38 -7.34 -19.51
N VAL A 551 -17.23 -7.20 -18.49
CA VAL A 551 -17.36 -8.18 -17.41
C VAL A 551 -17.99 -9.44 -18.00
N VAL A 552 -17.28 -10.55 -17.98
CA VAL A 552 -17.71 -11.85 -18.54
C VAL A 552 -18.16 -12.83 -17.47
N ASP A 553 -17.68 -12.69 -16.24
CA ASP A 553 -18.12 -13.46 -15.08
C ASP A 553 -18.26 -12.54 -13.86
N ASN A 554 -19.16 -12.86 -12.95
CA ASN A 554 -19.24 -12.24 -11.63
C ASN A 554 -19.50 -13.30 -10.57
N VAL A 555 -18.51 -13.56 -9.71
CA VAL A 555 -18.49 -14.71 -8.80
C VAL A 555 -18.72 -14.26 -7.37
N GLY A 556 -19.71 -14.82 -6.68
CA GLY A 556 -19.95 -14.52 -5.26
C GLY A 556 -18.92 -15.18 -4.35
N THR A 557 -18.35 -14.41 -3.41
CA THR A 557 -17.23 -14.84 -2.55
C THR A 557 -17.64 -15.33 -1.17
N ARG A 558 -18.94 -15.40 -0.86
CA ARG A 558 -19.53 -15.73 0.47
C ARG A 558 -19.18 -14.79 1.63
N GLY A 559 -18.17 -13.95 1.48
CA GLY A 559 -17.83 -12.80 2.33
C GLY A 559 -17.46 -11.56 1.48
N ARG A 560 -17.08 -10.46 2.13
CA ARG A 560 -16.61 -9.21 1.51
C ARG A 560 -15.16 -9.39 1.05
N PRO A 561 -14.87 -9.40 -0.26
CA PRO A 561 -13.50 -9.55 -0.74
C PRO A 561 -12.72 -8.24 -0.51
N THR A 562 -11.54 -8.34 0.08
CA THR A 562 -10.67 -7.20 0.43
C THR A 562 -9.41 -7.15 -0.42
N SER A 563 -8.86 -8.32 -0.78
CA SER A 563 -7.58 -8.43 -1.47
C SER A 563 -7.55 -9.61 -2.43
N LEU A 564 -6.65 -9.54 -3.42
CA LEU A 564 -6.43 -10.58 -4.43
C LEU A 564 -4.94 -10.89 -4.60
N ALA A 565 -4.60 -12.17 -4.74
CA ALA A 565 -3.30 -12.60 -5.23
C ALA A 565 -3.47 -13.73 -6.25
N ALA A 566 -2.63 -13.76 -7.29
CA ALA A 566 -2.69 -14.81 -8.32
C ALA A 566 -1.45 -15.70 -8.27
N ILE A 567 -1.66 -17.02 -8.25
CA ILE A 567 -0.58 -18.03 -8.23
C ILE A 567 -1.10 -19.36 -8.81
N GLY A 568 -0.28 -20.09 -9.57
CA GLY A 568 -0.65 -21.43 -10.06
C GLY A 568 -1.95 -21.51 -10.86
N GLY A 569 -2.32 -20.44 -11.59
CA GLY A 569 -3.59 -20.39 -12.32
C GLY A 569 -4.83 -20.31 -11.42
N ARG A 570 -4.67 -19.94 -10.15
CA ARG A 570 -5.73 -19.60 -9.20
C ARG A 570 -5.71 -18.11 -8.89
N VAL A 571 -6.84 -17.62 -8.41
CA VAL A 571 -6.92 -16.33 -7.70
C VAL A 571 -7.30 -16.64 -6.27
N TRP A 572 -6.46 -16.23 -5.34
CA TRP A 572 -6.72 -16.26 -3.91
C TRP A 572 -7.31 -14.94 -3.48
N ILE A 573 -8.38 -15.02 -2.69
CA ILE A 573 -9.18 -13.87 -2.30
C ILE A 573 -9.20 -13.80 -0.78
N GLY A 574 -8.70 -12.71 -0.23
CA GLY A 574 -8.89 -12.37 1.17
C GLY A 574 -10.33 -11.92 1.36
N THR A 575 -11.06 -12.52 2.30
CA THR A 575 -12.44 -12.15 2.57
C THR A 575 -12.66 -11.88 4.05
N ARG A 576 -13.41 -10.82 4.34
CA ARG A 576 -14.01 -10.53 5.65
C ARG A 576 -15.46 -11.04 5.69
N PRO A 577 -16.05 -11.29 6.88
CA PRO A 577 -17.45 -11.69 6.94
C PRO A 577 -18.39 -10.59 6.42
N ALA A 578 -19.45 -10.99 5.71
CA ALA A 578 -20.48 -10.08 5.22
C ALA A 578 -21.45 -9.72 6.37
N GLY A 579 -21.41 -8.48 6.85
CA GLY A 579 -22.06 -8.09 8.10
C GLY A 579 -23.60 -7.95 8.04
N GLU A 580 -24.20 -7.87 6.85
CA GLU A 580 -25.67 -7.76 6.70
C GLU A 580 -26.45 -8.94 7.32
N ARG A 581 -25.84 -10.12 7.37
CA ARG A 581 -26.44 -11.33 7.99
C ARG A 581 -26.38 -11.32 9.51
N HIS A 582 -25.71 -10.34 10.11
CA HIS A 582 -25.44 -10.24 11.53
C HIS A 582 -26.03 -8.99 12.17
N ARG A 583 -27.02 -8.37 11.52
CA ARG A 583 -27.77 -7.26 12.10
C ARG A 583 -28.59 -7.71 13.29
N GLY A 584 -28.59 -6.87 14.33
CA GLY A 584 -29.47 -7.01 15.47
C GLY A 584 -28.76 -6.84 16.82
N GLY A 585 -29.57 -6.79 17.88
CA GLY A 585 -29.07 -6.81 19.25
C GLY A 585 -28.66 -5.44 19.79
N THR A 586 -28.19 -5.42 21.04
CA THR A 586 -27.76 -4.20 21.74
C THR A 586 -26.30 -4.30 22.11
N LEU A 587 -25.48 -3.42 21.53
CA LEU A 587 -24.06 -3.27 21.85
C LEU A 587 -23.91 -2.39 23.08
N THR A 588 -23.20 -2.86 24.10
CA THR A 588 -22.95 -2.10 25.34
C THR A 588 -21.49 -1.65 25.42
N LEU A 589 -21.26 -0.33 25.31
CA LEU A 589 -19.95 0.31 25.40
C LEU A 589 -19.76 0.91 26.80
N LEU A 590 -18.53 0.86 27.32
CA LEU A 590 -18.15 1.46 28.60
C LEU A 590 -17.03 2.48 28.40
N GLY A 591 -17.10 3.62 29.08
CA GLY A 591 -16.06 4.64 29.06
C GLY A 591 -16.49 5.93 29.75
N PHE A 592 -15.88 7.05 29.40
CA PHE A 592 -16.32 8.38 29.82
C PHE A 592 -17.42 8.92 28.88
N GLY A 593 -18.29 9.80 29.40
CA GLY A 593 -19.41 10.37 28.65
C GLY A 593 -19.06 11.66 27.95
N PRO A 594 -19.05 11.71 26.61
CA PRO A 594 -18.85 12.97 25.87
C PRO A 594 -20.13 13.83 25.90
N SER A 595 -20.00 15.10 25.50
CA SER A 595 -21.17 15.90 25.18
C SER A 595 -21.89 15.31 23.97
N ILE A 596 -23.22 15.24 24.03
CA ILE A 596 -24.06 14.86 22.89
C ILE A 596 -24.36 16.06 21.96
N ASP A 597 -23.85 17.25 22.29
CA ASP A 597 -23.90 18.42 21.42
C ASP A 597 -22.69 18.40 20.48
N PRO A 598 -22.87 18.35 19.15
CA PRO A 598 -21.75 18.37 18.21
C PRO A 598 -20.87 19.62 18.35
N ALA A 599 -21.38 20.72 18.91
CA ALA A 599 -20.56 21.90 19.19
C ALA A 599 -19.62 21.76 20.40
N PHE A 600 -19.78 20.76 21.26
CA PHE A 600 -19.00 20.63 22.50
C PHE A 600 -18.31 19.28 22.67
N ASN A 601 -18.30 18.44 21.64
CA ASN A 601 -17.61 17.16 21.72
C ASN A 601 -16.08 17.36 21.59
N GLN A 602 -15.45 17.68 22.72
CA GLN A 602 -14.01 17.98 22.83
C GLN A 602 -13.10 16.74 22.89
N SER A 603 -13.61 15.55 22.61
CA SER A 603 -12.81 14.35 22.83
C SER A 603 -11.85 14.17 21.66
N ASN A 604 -10.68 14.83 21.73
CA ASN A 604 -9.52 14.55 20.86
C ASN A 604 -8.92 13.16 21.16
N TYR A 605 -9.33 12.51 22.24
CA TYR A 605 -9.15 11.07 22.44
C TYR A 605 -9.92 10.34 21.33
N PRO A 606 -9.56 9.13 20.88
CA PRO A 606 -10.40 8.36 19.95
C PRO A 606 -11.48 7.58 20.73
N PRO A 607 -12.65 8.14 21.12
CA PRO A 607 -13.76 7.27 21.42
C PRO A 607 -14.25 6.62 20.12
N PRO A 608 -14.89 5.44 20.22
CA PRO A 608 -15.56 4.81 19.11
C PRO A 608 -16.58 5.76 18.52
N GLN A 609 -16.24 6.33 17.36
CA GLN A 609 -17.05 7.07 16.40
C GLN A 609 -18.31 7.82 16.94
N PHE A 610 -18.29 8.38 18.16
CA PHE A 610 -19.52 8.58 18.95
C PHE A 610 -20.57 9.43 18.24
N LEU A 611 -20.16 10.59 17.76
CA LEU A 611 -21.04 11.49 17.02
C LEU A 611 -21.27 11.00 15.60
N GLY A 612 -20.29 10.33 14.97
CA GLY A 612 -20.47 9.70 13.65
C GLY A 612 -21.56 8.61 13.62
N LEU A 613 -22.03 8.16 14.79
CA LEU A 613 -23.23 7.32 14.87
C LEU A 613 -24.52 8.10 14.60
N ALA A 614 -24.59 9.36 15.05
CA ALA A 614 -25.80 10.18 15.02
C ALA A 614 -25.78 11.31 13.99
N ASP A 615 -24.61 11.83 13.67
CA ASP A 615 -24.37 13.02 12.88
C ASP A 615 -23.35 12.71 11.77
N ASP A 616 -23.67 13.12 10.55
CA ASP A 616 -22.77 12.99 9.39
C ASP A 616 -22.22 14.36 9.00
N THR A 617 -21.23 14.38 8.10
CA THR A 617 -20.55 15.61 7.68
C THR A 617 -20.46 15.73 6.15
N LEU A 618 -19.91 16.82 5.61
CA LEU A 618 -19.83 16.97 4.14
C LEU A 618 -18.95 15.89 3.51
N VAL A 619 -17.82 15.62 4.14
CA VAL A 619 -16.80 14.64 3.79
C VAL A 619 -16.39 13.97 5.09
N THR A 620 -15.96 12.72 5.05
CA THR A 620 -15.54 11.98 6.24
C THR A 620 -14.30 11.14 5.90
N PHE A 621 -13.74 10.41 6.86
CA PHE A 621 -12.72 9.41 6.56
C PHE A 621 -13.39 8.07 6.17
N GLU A 622 -12.77 7.26 5.32
CA GLU A 622 -13.37 5.96 4.96
C GLU A 622 -13.57 5.09 6.22
N HIS A 623 -14.77 4.54 6.42
CA HIS A 623 -15.10 3.65 7.55
C HIS A 623 -14.47 2.26 7.37
N ALA A 624 -13.13 2.22 7.43
CA ALA A 624 -12.33 1.01 7.27
C ALA A 624 -11.21 0.93 8.33
N ALA A 625 -10.66 -0.27 8.50
CA ALA A 625 -9.47 -0.47 9.30
C ALA A 625 -8.21 -0.10 8.53
N GLY A 626 -7.10 0.10 9.25
CA GLY A 626 -5.77 0.27 8.62
C GLY A 626 -5.64 1.56 7.79
N PRO A 627 -4.80 1.57 6.73
CA PRO A 627 -4.51 2.78 5.96
C PRO A 627 -5.72 3.35 5.21
N ASP A 628 -6.68 2.51 4.82
CA ASP A 628 -7.90 2.96 4.14
C ASP A 628 -8.65 4.01 4.98
N GLY A 629 -8.65 3.86 6.31
CA GLY A 629 -9.25 4.81 7.24
C GLY A 629 -8.60 6.19 7.31
N LEU A 630 -7.56 6.44 6.51
CA LEU A 630 -6.95 7.77 6.35
C LEU A 630 -7.42 8.47 5.07
N HIS A 631 -8.18 7.81 4.19
CA HIS A 631 -8.70 8.41 2.95
C HIS A 631 -9.90 9.31 3.22
N LEU A 632 -9.88 10.52 2.63
CA LEU A 632 -11.02 11.43 2.67
C LEU A 632 -12.04 11.04 1.60
N VAL A 633 -13.28 10.80 2.02
CA VAL A 633 -14.36 10.33 1.16
C VAL A 633 -15.60 11.23 1.24
N PRO A 634 -16.40 11.31 0.16
CA PRO A 634 -17.61 12.12 0.17
C PRO A 634 -18.73 11.45 0.96
N ASP A 635 -19.25 12.18 1.94
CA ASP A 635 -20.35 11.73 2.80
C ASP A 635 -21.67 12.41 2.42
N LEU A 636 -22.12 13.45 3.13
CA LEU A 636 -23.33 14.20 2.76
C LEU A 636 -23.16 14.95 1.41
N ALA A 637 -21.92 15.21 0.99
CA ALA A 637 -21.61 15.74 -0.34
C ALA A 637 -21.52 14.63 -1.41
N LEU A 638 -21.71 15.02 -2.67
CA LEU A 638 -21.59 14.10 -3.82
C LEU A 638 -20.13 13.72 -4.15
N ALA A 639 -19.17 14.58 -3.82
CA ALA A 639 -17.75 14.41 -4.11
C ALA A 639 -16.91 15.26 -3.15
N VAL A 640 -15.65 14.86 -2.94
CA VAL A 640 -14.64 15.71 -2.30
C VAL A 640 -14.17 16.73 -3.35
N PRO A 641 -14.34 18.04 -3.14
CA PRO A 641 -14.00 19.02 -4.16
C PRO A 641 -12.50 19.31 -4.16
N ALA A 642 -11.93 19.43 -5.35
CA ALA A 642 -10.59 20.00 -5.48
C ALA A 642 -10.61 21.49 -5.06
N PRO A 643 -9.59 21.98 -4.33
CA PRO A 643 -9.48 23.39 -3.98
C PRO A 643 -9.36 24.27 -5.23
N THR A 644 -10.02 25.43 -5.21
CA THR A 644 -9.89 26.46 -6.25
C THR A 644 -9.35 27.77 -5.67
N HIS A 645 -8.99 28.73 -6.54
CA HIS A 645 -8.44 30.04 -6.15
C HIS A 645 -7.21 29.96 -5.22
N ALA A 646 -6.32 28.98 -5.51
CA ALA A 646 -5.14 28.66 -4.71
C ALA A 646 -5.49 28.27 -3.26
N GLY A 647 -6.36 27.26 -3.08
CA GLY A 647 -6.71 26.72 -1.75
C GLY A 647 -7.69 27.57 -0.95
N ARG A 648 -8.29 28.61 -1.54
CA ARG A 648 -9.17 29.56 -0.82
C ARG A 648 -10.65 29.35 -1.06
N MET A 649 -11.03 28.45 -1.96
CA MET A 649 -12.44 28.20 -2.24
C MET A 649 -12.70 26.70 -2.45
N TYR A 650 -13.71 26.21 -1.73
CA TYR A 650 -14.20 24.84 -1.78
C TYR A 650 -15.71 24.87 -1.98
N ALA A 651 -16.23 24.14 -2.96
CA ALA A 651 -17.65 24.11 -3.28
C ALA A 651 -18.17 22.68 -3.26
N PHE A 652 -19.14 22.41 -2.38
CA PHE A 652 -19.76 21.11 -2.20
C PHE A 652 -21.18 21.15 -2.72
N ARG A 653 -21.63 20.03 -3.28
CA ARG A 653 -23.03 19.80 -3.62
C ARG A 653 -23.58 18.64 -2.81
N LEU A 654 -24.65 18.87 -2.08
CA LEU A 654 -25.26 17.86 -1.21
C LEU A 654 -26.02 16.80 -2.02
N ARG A 655 -25.97 15.56 -1.53
CA ARG A 655 -26.79 14.47 -2.05
C ARG A 655 -28.27 14.80 -1.85
N PRO A 656 -29.15 14.42 -2.79
CA PRO A 656 -30.58 14.63 -2.63
C PRO A 656 -31.16 13.65 -1.60
N GLY A 657 -32.27 14.02 -0.97
CA GLY A 657 -33.09 13.07 -0.20
C GLY A 657 -32.64 12.79 1.24
N ILE A 658 -31.52 13.35 1.69
CA ILE A 658 -31.06 13.20 3.08
C ILE A 658 -32.01 13.92 4.06
N ARG A 659 -32.28 13.27 5.19
CA ARG A 659 -33.17 13.77 6.24
C ARG A 659 -32.52 13.58 7.61
N TYR A 660 -32.81 14.51 8.51
CA TYR A 660 -32.55 14.34 9.93
C TYR A 660 -33.42 13.22 10.53
N SER A 661 -33.06 12.77 11.73
CA SER A 661 -33.77 11.72 12.46
C SER A 661 -35.19 12.06 12.87
N ASP A 662 -35.63 13.31 12.68
CA ASP A 662 -37.02 13.76 12.86
C ASP A 662 -37.79 13.92 11.53
N GLY A 663 -37.17 13.52 10.42
CA GLY A 663 -37.75 13.54 9.07
C GLY A 663 -37.60 14.86 8.32
N ARG A 664 -37.08 15.94 8.94
CA ARG A 664 -36.83 17.20 8.23
C ARG A 664 -35.73 17.01 7.17
N PRO A 665 -35.85 17.63 5.98
CA PRO A 665 -34.82 17.56 4.96
C PRO A 665 -33.58 18.36 5.39
N LEU A 666 -32.40 17.81 5.12
CA LEU A 666 -31.12 18.51 5.25
C LEU A 666 -31.03 19.65 4.22
N ARG A 667 -30.52 20.81 4.64
CA ARG A 667 -30.34 21.99 3.78
C ARG A 667 -28.89 22.46 3.78
N ALA A 668 -28.48 23.14 2.71
CA ALA A 668 -27.14 23.73 2.63
C ALA A 668 -26.95 24.82 3.70
N SER A 669 -28.01 25.57 4.01
CA SER A 669 -28.01 26.61 5.04
C SER A 669 -27.80 26.09 6.47
N ASP A 670 -28.02 24.80 6.73
CA ASP A 670 -27.82 24.18 8.03
C ASP A 670 -26.32 24.14 8.42
N PHE A 671 -25.42 23.98 7.45
CA PHE A 671 -23.97 23.99 7.69
C PHE A 671 -23.46 25.37 8.12
N ARG A 672 -23.85 26.43 7.41
CA ARG A 672 -23.51 27.81 7.82
C ARG A 672 -23.99 28.07 9.24
N ARG A 673 -25.23 27.67 9.54
CA ARG A 673 -25.84 27.85 10.85
C ARG A 673 -25.06 27.09 11.94
N ALA A 674 -24.68 25.84 11.69
CA ALA A 674 -23.90 25.03 12.62
C ALA A 674 -22.57 25.70 12.95
N ILE A 675 -21.84 26.15 11.93
CA ILE A 675 -20.51 26.76 12.11
C ILE A 675 -20.60 28.13 12.79
N GLU A 676 -21.58 28.98 12.45
CA GLU A 676 -21.83 30.22 13.19
C GLU A 676 -22.19 29.96 14.66
N ARG A 677 -22.91 28.87 14.93
CA ARG A 677 -23.27 28.47 16.29
C ARG A 677 -22.03 28.12 17.11
N LEU A 678 -21.00 27.49 16.53
CA LEU A 678 -19.74 27.20 17.24
C LEU A 678 -19.17 28.46 17.91
N PHE A 679 -19.07 29.56 17.16
CA PHE A 679 -18.62 30.84 17.71
C PHE A 679 -19.57 31.34 18.81
N ARG A 680 -20.88 31.41 18.52
CA ARG A 680 -21.89 31.96 19.45
C ARG A 680 -21.93 31.25 20.80
N VAL A 681 -21.61 29.96 20.85
CA VAL A 681 -21.66 29.15 22.07
C VAL A 681 -20.30 28.99 22.75
N GLY A 682 -19.24 29.60 22.21
CA GLY A 682 -17.88 29.42 22.73
C GLY A 682 -17.37 28.00 22.59
N SER A 683 -17.75 27.32 21.49
CA SER A 683 -17.27 25.99 21.17
C SER A 683 -15.74 25.97 21.01
N PRO A 684 -15.05 24.92 21.50
CA PRO A 684 -13.64 24.72 21.16
C PRO A 684 -13.38 24.58 19.65
N GLY A 685 -14.34 24.00 18.90
CA GLY A 685 -14.24 23.83 17.45
C GLY A 685 -14.41 25.12 16.65
N ALA A 686 -14.68 26.26 17.30
CA ALA A 686 -14.76 27.55 16.61
C ALA A 686 -13.42 27.95 15.96
N GLY A 687 -12.29 27.53 16.55
CA GLY A 687 -10.95 27.78 16.01
C GLY A 687 -10.75 27.21 14.61
N ASN A 688 -11.30 26.03 14.35
CA ASN A 688 -11.18 25.29 13.08
C ASN A 688 -11.74 26.09 11.88
N PHE A 689 -12.61 27.06 12.12
CA PHE A 689 -13.24 27.88 11.08
C PHE A 689 -12.83 29.35 11.14
N ALA A 690 -11.76 29.69 11.87
CA ALA A 690 -11.26 31.06 11.97
C ALA A 690 -10.76 31.63 10.63
N THR A 691 -10.27 30.76 9.72
CA THR A 691 -9.76 31.11 8.39
C THR A 691 -10.87 31.43 7.38
N VAL A 692 -12.11 31.04 7.65
CA VAL A 692 -13.29 31.39 6.82
C VAL A 692 -13.47 32.91 6.80
N VAL A 693 -13.84 33.49 5.65
CA VAL A 693 -14.12 34.93 5.54
C VAL A 693 -15.22 35.31 6.55
N GLY A 694 -14.87 36.16 7.52
CA GLY A 694 -15.76 36.54 8.64
C GLY A 694 -15.43 35.84 9.97
N GLY A 695 -14.73 34.70 9.95
CA GLY A 695 -14.37 33.90 11.12
C GLY A 695 -13.58 34.68 12.18
N GLY A 696 -12.55 35.43 11.77
CA GLY A 696 -11.80 36.29 12.69
C GLY A 696 -12.63 37.42 13.33
N ARG A 697 -13.73 37.87 12.71
CA ARG A 697 -14.69 38.80 13.33
C ARG A 697 -15.58 38.04 14.31
N CYS A 698 -16.10 36.88 13.93
CA CYS A 698 -16.88 36.01 14.81
C CYS A 698 -16.11 35.63 16.09
N ALA A 699 -14.81 35.37 16.00
CA ALA A 699 -13.97 35.08 17.17
C ALA A 699 -13.87 36.27 18.14
N ARG A 700 -13.87 37.51 17.64
CA ARG A 700 -13.79 38.73 18.45
C ARG A 700 -15.13 39.19 18.99
N ASP A 701 -16.20 39.00 18.22
CA ASP A 701 -17.57 39.35 18.58
C ASP A 701 -18.52 38.18 18.25
N PRO A 702 -18.56 37.14 19.11
CA PRO A 702 -19.32 35.94 18.82
C PRO A 702 -20.84 36.16 18.78
N GLY A 703 -21.35 37.13 19.53
CA GLY A 703 -22.78 37.44 19.60
C GLY A 703 -23.36 37.96 18.28
N SER A 704 -22.55 38.62 17.46
CA SER A 704 -22.93 39.13 16.13
C SER A 704 -22.38 38.30 14.97
N CYS A 705 -21.89 37.08 15.24
CA CYS A 705 -21.26 36.25 14.22
C CYS A 705 -22.16 36.05 12.99
N ASP A 706 -21.63 36.37 11.82
CA ASP A 706 -22.25 36.24 10.50
C ASP A 706 -21.18 35.74 9.53
N LEU A 707 -21.39 34.54 9.00
CA LEU A 707 -20.50 33.90 8.04
C LEU A 707 -21.10 33.86 6.63
N SER A 708 -22.16 34.62 6.35
CA SER A 708 -22.84 34.61 5.04
C SER A 708 -21.93 34.90 3.83
N ASN A 709 -20.87 35.69 4.02
CA ASN A 709 -19.88 35.97 2.98
C ASN A 709 -18.79 34.89 2.85
N GLY A 710 -18.55 34.11 3.92
CA GLY A 710 -17.54 33.05 3.98
C GLY A 710 -18.10 31.66 3.71
N ILE A 711 -19.36 31.42 4.07
CA ILE A 711 -20.09 30.17 3.83
C ILE A 711 -21.35 30.53 3.05
N VAL A 712 -21.25 30.43 1.72
CA VAL A 712 -22.35 30.72 0.81
C VAL A 712 -23.15 29.43 0.62
N ALA A 713 -24.37 29.42 1.15
CA ALA A 713 -25.28 28.29 1.05
C ALA A 713 -26.48 28.62 0.16
N ASP A 714 -26.79 27.72 -0.76
CA ASP A 714 -27.95 27.78 -1.65
C ASP A 714 -28.73 26.47 -1.53
N ASP A 715 -29.88 26.54 -0.87
CA ASP A 715 -30.75 25.39 -0.63
C ASP A 715 -31.44 24.90 -1.92
N GLY A 716 -31.62 25.77 -2.92
CA GLY A 716 -32.24 25.43 -4.20
C GLY A 716 -31.32 24.59 -5.08
N THR A 717 -30.03 24.96 -5.16
CA THR A 717 -29.02 24.18 -5.90
C THR A 717 -28.37 23.08 -5.05
N ARG A 718 -28.62 23.08 -3.73
CA ARG A 718 -28.00 22.20 -2.72
C ARG A 718 -26.50 22.39 -2.64
N THR A 719 -26.05 23.64 -2.74
CA THR A 719 -24.62 23.97 -2.79
C THR A 719 -24.21 24.69 -1.52
N VAL A 720 -23.10 24.28 -0.91
CA VAL A 720 -22.42 25.02 0.16
C VAL A 720 -20.99 25.30 -0.27
N SER A 721 -20.59 26.57 -0.23
CA SER A 721 -19.26 27.01 -0.65
C SER A 721 -18.53 27.73 0.47
N PHE A 722 -17.33 27.29 0.77
CA PHE A 722 -16.42 27.88 1.74
C PHE A 722 -15.45 28.81 1.02
N ARG A 723 -15.38 30.06 1.49
CA ARG A 723 -14.42 31.07 1.06
C ARG A 723 -13.53 31.41 2.23
N LEU A 724 -12.23 31.23 2.04
CA LEU A 724 -11.24 31.45 3.07
C LEU A 724 -10.50 32.76 2.87
N ALA A 725 -10.18 33.44 3.97
CA ALA A 725 -9.35 34.64 3.97
C ALA A 725 -7.89 34.31 3.60
N VAL A 726 -7.41 33.14 4.02
CA VAL A 726 -6.11 32.55 3.70
C VAL A 726 -6.33 31.07 3.39
N ALA A 727 -5.49 30.47 2.53
CA ALA A 727 -5.60 29.04 2.26
C ALA A 727 -5.44 28.23 3.55
N ASP A 728 -6.28 27.21 3.71
CA ASP A 728 -6.26 26.28 4.85
C ASP A 728 -6.14 24.87 4.27
N PRO A 729 -4.93 24.26 4.35
CA PRO A 729 -4.65 22.94 3.79
C PRO A 729 -5.38 21.80 4.54
N GLU A 730 -5.79 22.05 5.79
CA GLU A 730 -6.45 21.06 6.65
C GLU A 730 -7.98 21.21 6.66
N LEU A 731 -8.55 22.15 5.88
CA LEU A 731 -9.99 22.41 5.90
C LEU A 731 -10.83 21.15 5.66
N LEU A 732 -10.44 20.27 4.74
CA LEU A 732 -11.19 19.05 4.47
C LEU A 732 -11.17 18.07 5.66
N HIS A 733 -10.04 17.98 6.38
CA HIS A 733 -9.93 17.19 7.61
C HIS A 733 -10.82 17.80 8.71
N LYS A 734 -10.79 19.14 8.89
CA LYS A 734 -11.67 19.88 9.81
C LYS A 734 -13.15 19.67 9.50
N LEU A 735 -13.50 19.58 8.22
CA LEU A 735 -14.87 19.32 7.75
C LEU A 735 -15.32 17.87 7.94
N ALA A 736 -14.40 16.93 8.21
CA ALA A 736 -14.69 15.54 8.56
C ALA A 736 -14.92 15.33 10.07
N LEU A 737 -14.63 16.33 10.90
CA LEU A 737 -14.85 16.27 12.34
C LEU A 737 -16.28 16.65 12.70
N GLY A 738 -16.77 16.13 13.84
CA GLY A 738 -18.14 16.36 14.31
C GLY A 738 -18.53 17.84 14.52
N TYR A 739 -17.57 18.75 14.67
CA TYR A 739 -17.83 20.20 14.71
C TYR A 739 -18.44 20.75 13.42
N ALA A 740 -18.21 20.07 12.28
CA ALA A 740 -18.75 20.45 10.98
C ALA A 740 -20.16 19.89 10.71
N ALA A 741 -20.70 19.06 11.61
CA ALA A 741 -22.01 18.45 11.45
C ALA A 741 -23.11 19.53 11.32
N PRO A 742 -24.05 19.37 10.36
CA PRO A 742 -25.15 20.31 10.21
C PRO A 742 -26.10 20.18 11.39
N VAL A 743 -26.72 21.29 11.80
CA VAL A 743 -27.76 21.27 12.83
C VAL A 743 -29.06 21.84 12.28
N PRO A 744 -30.21 21.25 12.61
CA PRO A 744 -31.47 21.68 12.05
C PRO A 744 -31.85 23.10 12.51
N PRO A 745 -32.73 23.80 11.76
CA PRO A 745 -33.25 25.08 12.19
C PRO A 745 -33.91 24.99 13.58
N GLY A 746 -33.65 25.99 14.42
CA GLY A 746 -34.19 26.08 15.78
C GLY A 746 -33.28 25.53 16.89
N THR A 747 -32.15 24.88 16.58
CA THR A 747 -31.20 24.40 17.61
C THR A 747 -30.65 25.55 18.47
N PRO A 748 -30.83 25.57 19.80
CA PRO A 748 -30.47 26.72 20.65
C PRO A 748 -28.99 27.13 20.58
N ASN A 749 -28.68 28.43 20.68
CA ASN A 749 -27.30 28.95 20.85
C ASN A 749 -26.83 28.83 22.31
N ARG A 750 -26.85 27.61 22.84
CA ARG A 750 -26.31 27.19 24.12
C ARG A 750 -26.10 25.68 24.08
N ASP A 751 -25.33 25.14 25.02
CA ASP A 751 -25.24 23.70 25.25
C ASP A 751 -26.65 23.11 25.46
N ILE A 752 -26.96 22.05 24.70
CA ILE A 752 -28.22 21.31 24.78
C ILE A 752 -28.29 20.36 25.98
N GLY A 753 -27.17 20.10 26.66
CA GLY A 753 -27.07 19.17 27.77
C GLY A 753 -27.47 17.76 27.32
N SER A 754 -28.47 17.18 27.98
CA SER A 754 -28.94 15.82 27.69
C SER A 754 -30.07 15.72 26.65
N ARG A 755 -30.46 16.83 26.02
CA ARG A 755 -31.56 16.86 25.04
C ARG A 755 -31.04 16.60 23.62
N PRO A 756 -31.35 15.45 22.98
CA PRO A 756 -30.82 15.13 21.66
C PRO A 756 -31.13 16.19 20.59
N ILE A 757 -30.13 16.52 19.77
CA ILE A 757 -30.33 17.20 18.49
C ILE A 757 -30.65 16.13 17.44
N PRO A 758 -31.65 16.33 16.56
CA PRO A 758 -31.84 15.45 15.42
C PRO A 758 -30.62 15.50 14.51
N GLY A 759 -29.98 14.34 14.31
CA GLY A 759 -28.82 14.16 13.44
C GLY A 759 -29.17 13.40 12.16
N THR A 760 -28.23 13.27 11.23
CA THR A 760 -28.45 12.62 9.93
C THR A 760 -28.02 11.16 9.87
N GLY A 761 -27.23 10.70 10.85
CA GLY A 761 -26.51 9.42 10.81
C GLY A 761 -27.39 8.17 10.94
N PRO A 762 -26.78 6.97 10.89
CA PRO A 762 -27.49 5.68 10.91
C PRO A 762 -28.19 5.40 12.25
N TYR A 763 -27.78 6.08 13.31
CA TYR A 763 -28.43 6.05 14.61
C TYR A 763 -28.99 7.42 14.99
N ARG A 764 -29.89 7.42 15.97
CA ARG A 764 -30.36 8.63 16.65
C ARG A 764 -30.29 8.42 18.15
N ILE A 765 -29.97 9.49 18.88
CA ILE A 765 -29.98 9.47 20.34
C ILE A 765 -31.43 9.57 20.81
N VAL A 766 -31.89 8.58 21.58
CA VAL A 766 -33.25 8.56 22.17
C VAL A 766 -33.28 8.98 23.63
N GLY A 767 -32.13 8.94 24.31
CA GLY A 767 -32.00 9.36 25.69
C GLY A 767 -30.53 9.53 26.07
N SER A 768 -30.26 10.56 26.86
CA SER A 768 -28.96 10.79 27.47
C SER A 768 -29.17 11.18 28.93
N THR A 769 -28.34 10.63 29.81
CA THR A 769 -28.28 10.91 31.24
C THR A 769 -26.82 11.08 31.63
N PRO A 770 -26.51 11.57 32.83
CA PRO A 770 -25.13 11.59 33.32
C PRO A 770 -24.46 10.20 33.39
N LEU A 771 -25.23 9.09 33.31
CA LEU A 771 -24.74 7.72 33.46
C LEU A 771 -24.75 6.92 32.14
N GLU A 772 -25.54 7.32 31.16
CA GLU A 772 -25.60 6.61 29.88
C GLU A 772 -26.18 7.45 28.74
N THR A 773 -25.78 7.15 27.52
CA THR A 773 -26.42 7.60 26.27
C THR A 773 -26.86 6.40 25.45
N ARG A 774 -28.09 6.46 24.94
CA ARG A 774 -28.70 5.39 24.15
C ARG A 774 -28.96 5.83 22.71
N PHE A 775 -28.43 5.05 21.78
CA PHE A 775 -28.62 5.14 20.36
C PHE A 775 -29.55 4.03 19.88
N VAL A 776 -30.41 4.34 18.92
CA VAL A 776 -31.21 3.36 18.17
C VAL A 776 -31.15 3.73 16.69
N ARG A 777 -31.46 2.77 15.79
CA ARG A 777 -31.48 3.04 14.35
C ARG A 777 -32.33 4.28 14.02
N ASN A 778 -31.80 5.11 13.12
CA ASN A 778 -32.50 6.25 12.56
C ASN A 778 -33.45 5.75 11.46
N PRO A 779 -34.79 5.88 11.63
CA PRO A 779 -35.75 5.39 10.64
C PRO A 779 -35.77 6.19 9.33
N HIS A 780 -35.09 7.34 9.29
CA HIS A 780 -34.99 8.19 8.10
C HIS A 780 -33.64 8.07 7.37
N PHE A 781 -32.69 7.32 7.95
CA PHE A 781 -31.42 7.03 7.30
C PHE A 781 -31.61 5.95 6.22
N HIS A 782 -30.87 6.11 5.13
CA HIS A 782 -30.66 5.09 4.11
C HIS A 782 -29.21 5.22 3.65
N GLU A 783 -28.53 4.10 3.38
CA GLU A 783 -27.14 4.15 2.95
C GLU A 783 -26.99 4.88 1.61
N TRP A 784 -26.24 5.99 1.60
CA TRP A 784 -25.87 6.71 0.37
C TRP A 784 -24.43 6.44 -0.08
N SER A 785 -23.60 5.91 0.82
CA SER A 785 -22.21 5.55 0.57
C SER A 785 -21.75 4.56 1.64
N HIS A 786 -21.53 3.30 1.28
CA HIS A 786 -21.04 2.30 2.23
C HIS A 786 -19.65 2.64 2.78
N VAL A 787 -18.83 3.30 1.96
CA VAL A 787 -17.47 3.73 2.30
C VAL A 787 -17.47 4.83 3.37
N ALA A 788 -18.41 5.77 3.24
CA ALA A 788 -18.48 6.95 4.11
C ALA A 788 -19.37 6.71 5.33
N GLN A 789 -20.57 6.13 5.14
CA GLN A 789 -21.53 5.94 6.22
C GLN A 789 -22.39 4.67 5.96
N PRO A 790 -21.96 3.51 6.45
CA PRO A 790 -22.71 2.25 6.34
C PRO A 790 -23.94 2.22 7.27
N GLU A 791 -24.90 1.33 7.01
CA GLU A 791 -26.18 1.27 7.77
C GLU A 791 -26.08 0.90 9.26
N GLY A 792 -24.92 0.45 9.73
CA GLY A 792 -24.70 -0.08 11.08
C GLY A 792 -25.37 -1.45 11.34
N TYR A 793 -24.77 -2.30 12.15
CA TYR A 793 -25.27 -3.64 12.47
C TYR A 793 -26.09 -3.76 13.76
N PRO A 794 -25.71 -3.12 14.89
CA PRO A 794 -26.54 -3.17 16.10
C PRO A 794 -27.91 -2.49 15.91
N ASP A 795 -28.95 -2.96 16.59
CA ASP A 795 -30.25 -2.26 16.63
C ASP A 795 -30.22 -1.07 17.60
N ALA A 796 -29.43 -1.22 18.65
CA ALA A 796 -29.17 -0.19 19.64
C ALA A 796 -27.72 -0.25 20.11
N ILE A 797 -27.18 0.92 20.43
CA ILE A 797 -25.89 1.07 21.09
C ILE A 797 -26.16 1.80 22.41
N VAL A 798 -25.73 1.22 23.52
CA VAL A 798 -25.84 1.81 24.84
C VAL A 798 -24.44 2.08 25.35
N TRP A 799 -24.11 3.35 25.53
CA TRP A 799 -22.85 3.74 26.12
C TRP A 799 -23.09 4.12 27.57
N ARG A 800 -22.43 3.41 28.50
CA ARG A 800 -22.50 3.65 29.94
C ARG A 800 -21.23 4.30 30.47
N TYR A 801 -21.44 5.18 31.44
CA TYR A 801 -20.43 5.99 32.09
C TYR A 801 -20.31 5.63 33.57
N ASP A 802 -19.32 6.23 34.26
CA ASP A 802 -19.17 6.23 35.72
C ASP A 802 -18.91 4.84 36.36
N LEU A 803 -18.21 3.96 35.64
CA LEU A 803 -17.68 2.71 36.19
C LEU A 803 -16.17 2.84 36.41
N SER A 804 -15.66 2.31 37.52
CA SER A 804 -14.21 2.22 37.72
C SER A 804 -13.57 1.33 36.63
N PRO A 805 -12.32 1.57 36.21
CA PRO A 805 -11.67 0.74 35.18
C PRO A 805 -11.66 -0.75 35.51
N GLU A 806 -11.57 -1.12 36.80
CA GLU A 806 -11.72 -2.51 37.25
C GLU A 806 -13.14 -3.05 37.03
N ALA A 807 -14.18 -2.29 37.36
CA ALA A 807 -15.57 -2.70 37.13
C ALA A 807 -15.87 -2.84 35.64
N GLN A 808 -15.37 -1.93 34.81
CA GLN A 808 -15.47 -2.02 33.35
C GLN A 808 -14.81 -3.30 32.83
N THR A 809 -13.57 -3.55 33.25
CA THR A 809 -12.79 -4.74 32.84
C THR A 809 -13.57 -6.02 33.15
N ARG A 810 -14.09 -6.14 34.37
CA ARG A 810 -14.86 -7.32 34.78
C ARG A 810 -16.18 -7.46 34.02
N ALA A 811 -16.87 -6.35 33.74
CA ALA A 811 -18.11 -6.38 32.99
C ALA A 811 -17.91 -6.92 31.56
N VAL A 812 -16.83 -6.51 30.88
CA VAL A 812 -16.51 -7.01 29.53
C VAL A 812 -16.06 -8.47 29.57
N GLN A 813 -15.20 -8.87 30.51
CA GLN A 813 -14.78 -10.27 30.67
C GLN A 813 -15.96 -11.21 30.92
N GLN A 814 -16.96 -10.76 31.69
CA GLN A 814 -18.18 -11.52 32.01
C GLN A 814 -19.25 -11.44 30.91
N GLY A 815 -19.00 -10.72 29.82
CA GLY A 815 -19.96 -10.52 28.71
C GLY A 815 -21.19 -9.68 29.08
N ARG A 816 -21.14 -8.91 30.17
CA ARG A 816 -22.17 -7.93 30.60
C ARG A 816 -22.05 -6.59 29.87
N ALA A 817 -20.88 -6.33 29.30
CA ALA A 817 -20.61 -5.28 28.34
C ALA A 817 -19.77 -5.87 27.20
N ASP A 818 -19.70 -5.15 26.08
CA ASP A 818 -19.12 -5.67 24.85
C ASP A 818 -17.77 -5.06 24.54
N TRP A 819 -17.54 -3.82 24.93
CA TRP A 819 -16.31 -3.09 24.66
C TRP A 819 -16.03 -2.08 25.78
N MET A 820 -14.76 -1.81 26.07
CA MET A 820 -14.32 -0.72 26.92
C MET A 820 -13.01 -0.10 26.44
N PHE A 821 -12.82 1.17 26.81
CA PHE A 821 -11.65 1.98 26.51
C PHE A 821 -11.30 2.86 27.70
N GLU A 822 -10.51 2.26 28.58
CA GLU A 822 -9.91 2.86 29.77
C GLU A 822 -8.67 2.03 30.15
N GLN A 823 -7.78 2.59 30.98
CA GLN A 823 -6.59 1.87 31.43
C GLN A 823 -6.96 0.59 32.20
N ILE A 824 -6.67 -0.58 31.62
CA ILE A 824 -6.91 -1.88 32.27
C ILE A 824 -5.92 -2.06 33.44
N PRO A 825 -6.39 -2.33 34.68
CA PRO A 825 -5.52 -2.57 35.82
C PRO A 825 -4.51 -3.69 35.54
N ALA A 826 -3.23 -3.44 35.83
CA ALA A 826 -2.12 -4.33 35.42
C ALA A 826 -2.30 -5.81 35.79
N LYS A 827 -2.86 -6.10 36.98
CA LYS A 827 -3.14 -7.48 37.43
C LYS A 827 -4.20 -8.16 36.56
N LEU A 828 -5.27 -7.45 36.20
CA LEU A 828 -6.34 -7.99 35.35
C LEU A 828 -5.85 -8.12 33.91
N ARG A 829 -5.10 -7.13 33.42
CA ARG A 829 -4.50 -7.18 32.08
C ARG A 829 -3.60 -8.41 31.90
N SER A 830 -2.67 -8.64 32.83
CA SER A 830 -1.76 -9.80 32.76
C SER A 830 -2.55 -11.13 32.75
N ALA A 831 -3.64 -11.21 33.50
CA ALA A 831 -4.51 -12.39 33.50
C ALA A 831 -5.27 -12.55 32.17
N ILE A 832 -5.69 -11.45 31.52
CA ILE A 832 -6.35 -11.46 30.20
C ILE A 832 -5.35 -11.85 29.12
N GLU A 833 -4.15 -11.27 29.11
CA GLU A 833 -3.09 -11.58 28.15
C GLU A 833 -2.76 -13.08 28.14
N ILE A 834 -2.76 -13.73 29.31
CA ILE A 834 -2.48 -15.17 29.44
C ILE A 834 -3.68 -16.03 29.06
N ASN A 835 -4.87 -15.72 29.58
CA ASN A 835 -6.02 -16.65 29.50
C ASN A 835 -6.95 -16.35 28.31
N HIS A 836 -7.00 -15.10 27.86
CA HIS A 836 -7.92 -14.61 26.82
C HIS A 836 -7.24 -13.58 25.89
N PRO A 837 -6.09 -13.89 25.27
CA PRO A 837 -5.30 -12.92 24.49
C PRO A 837 -6.11 -12.25 23.37
N GLY A 838 -7.05 -12.96 22.74
CA GLY A 838 -7.89 -12.41 21.67
C GLY A 838 -8.96 -11.40 22.11
N GLN A 839 -9.13 -11.17 23.42
CA GLN A 839 -10.01 -10.11 23.95
C GLN A 839 -9.29 -8.76 24.06
N LEU A 840 -7.96 -8.76 24.16
CA LEU A 840 -7.17 -7.55 24.27
C LEU A 840 -6.76 -7.07 22.87
N ARG A 841 -7.04 -5.80 22.57
CA ARG A 841 -6.61 -5.15 21.32
C ARG A 841 -5.65 -4.03 21.67
N VAL A 842 -4.51 -4.00 20.99
CA VAL A 842 -3.47 -3.01 21.22
C VAL A 842 -3.15 -2.35 19.90
N ASN A 843 -3.50 -1.08 19.76
CA ASN A 843 -3.42 -0.36 18.51
C ASN A 843 -2.50 0.85 18.62
N PRO A 844 -1.67 1.12 17.60
CA PRO A 844 -0.95 2.38 17.52
C PRO A 844 -1.92 3.55 17.30
N VAL A 845 -1.50 4.74 17.72
CA VAL A 845 -2.28 5.98 17.70
C VAL A 845 -1.36 7.15 17.35
N PHE A 846 -1.89 8.17 16.68
CA PHE A 846 -1.22 9.45 16.52
C PHE A 846 -1.29 10.24 17.83
N GLY A 847 -0.53 9.79 18.84
CA GLY A 847 -0.59 10.34 20.18
C GLY A 847 0.78 10.52 20.82
N ILE A 848 0.85 11.44 21.77
CA ILE A 848 2.03 11.68 22.59
C ILE A 848 1.66 12.00 24.03
N GLU A 849 2.35 11.33 24.95
CA GLU A 849 2.39 11.70 26.36
C GLU A 849 3.61 12.60 26.59
N PHE A 850 3.39 13.74 27.25
CA PHE A 850 4.42 14.74 27.45
C PHE A 850 4.28 15.44 28.80
N LEU A 851 5.34 16.14 29.20
CA LEU A 851 5.31 17.07 30.31
C LEU A 851 5.26 18.50 29.77
N GLN A 852 4.11 19.16 29.94
CA GLN A 852 3.96 20.57 29.62
C GLN A 852 4.74 21.41 30.64
N ILE A 853 5.50 22.39 30.14
CA ILE A 853 6.35 23.27 30.95
C ILE A 853 5.84 24.70 30.86
N ASN A 854 5.62 25.35 32.01
CA ASN A 854 5.42 26.79 32.07
C ASN A 854 6.77 27.52 32.02
N THR A 855 7.19 27.95 30.82
CA THR A 855 8.51 28.58 30.63
C THR A 855 8.55 30.04 31.07
N ARG A 856 7.46 30.58 31.63
CA ARG A 856 7.41 31.93 32.21
C ARG A 856 7.74 31.94 33.70
N LEU A 857 7.83 30.77 34.34
CA LEU A 857 8.08 30.64 35.77
C LEU A 857 9.49 30.10 36.02
N SER A 858 10.18 30.73 36.97
CA SER A 858 11.43 30.19 37.51
C SER A 858 11.19 28.83 38.19
N PRO A 859 12.04 27.80 37.99
CA PRO A 859 13.33 27.84 37.30
C PRO A 859 13.29 27.49 35.79
N PHE A 860 12.10 27.32 35.19
CA PHE A 860 11.93 26.85 33.80
C PHE A 860 11.96 27.96 32.75
N ASP A 861 12.03 29.22 33.17
CA ASP A 861 12.45 30.35 32.33
C ASP A 861 13.90 30.18 31.81
N ASN A 862 14.72 29.40 32.52
CA ASN A 862 16.08 29.04 32.10
C ASN A 862 16.11 27.78 31.21
N LEU A 863 16.65 27.91 29.99
CA LEU A 863 16.80 26.80 29.03
C LEU A 863 17.61 25.62 29.59
N ALA A 864 18.69 25.88 30.34
CA ALA A 864 19.52 24.82 30.90
C ALA A 864 18.73 23.92 31.87
N VAL A 865 17.75 24.48 32.60
CA VAL A 865 16.89 23.72 33.51
C VAL A 865 15.90 22.85 32.73
N ARG A 866 15.32 23.36 31.64
CA ARG A 866 14.42 22.58 30.78
C ARG A 866 15.16 21.42 30.10
N GLN A 867 16.38 21.68 29.62
CA GLN A 867 17.25 20.64 29.06
C GLN A 867 17.69 19.63 30.12
N ALA A 868 18.02 20.09 31.34
CA ALA A 868 18.37 19.20 32.46
C ALA A 868 17.23 18.24 32.78
N LEU A 869 15.99 18.72 32.79
CA LEU A 869 14.82 17.88 33.03
C LEU A 869 14.67 16.81 31.95
N ASN A 870 14.83 17.17 30.67
CA ASN A 870 14.81 16.22 29.55
C ASN A 870 15.87 15.11 29.66
N TYR A 871 17.10 15.45 30.08
CA TYR A 871 18.17 14.46 30.33
C TYR A 871 17.93 13.61 31.58
N ALA A 872 17.25 14.14 32.61
CA ALA A 872 17.09 13.47 33.89
C ALA A 872 15.95 12.43 33.92
N ILE A 873 14.98 12.56 33.02
CA ILE A 873 13.80 11.71 32.97
C ILE A 873 14.14 10.39 32.27
N ASP A 874 13.89 9.31 32.99
CA ASP A 874 13.94 7.94 32.53
C ASP A 874 12.62 7.60 31.82
N ARG A 875 12.67 7.45 30.50
CA ARG A 875 11.48 7.19 29.69
C ARG A 875 11.02 5.73 29.78
N ASP A 876 11.93 4.78 30.03
CA ASP A 876 11.56 3.38 30.28
C ASP A 876 10.76 3.23 31.58
N GLU A 877 11.08 4.04 32.59
CA GLU A 877 10.27 4.10 33.80
C GLU A 877 8.85 4.65 33.51
N VAL A 878 8.71 5.62 32.61
CA VAL A 878 7.38 6.11 32.18
C VAL A 878 6.63 5.04 31.39
N VAL A 879 7.29 4.31 30.48
CA VAL A 879 6.74 3.13 29.79
C VAL A 879 6.24 2.09 30.80
N ARG A 880 7.02 1.81 31.85
CA ARG A 880 6.64 0.88 32.93
C ARG A 880 5.42 1.39 33.72
N LEU A 881 5.34 2.70 34.00
CA LEU A 881 4.19 3.32 34.66
C LEU A 881 2.92 3.28 33.80
N TYR A 882 3.06 3.39 32.47
CA TYR A 882 1.94 3.30 31.53
C TYR A 882 1.39 1.87 31.45
N GLY A 883 2.29 0.90 31.35
CA GLY A 883 1.92 -0.52 31.40
C GLY A 883 2.90 -1.49 30.76
N GLY A 884 4.04 -1.02 30.27
CA GLY A 884 5.10 -1.82 29.67
C GLY A 884 5.32 -1.56 28.17
N PRO A 885 6.38 -2.14 27.59
CA PRO A 885 6.81 -1.86 26.21
C PRO A 885 5.85 -2.36 25.13
N SER A 886 4.91 -3.25 25.48
CA SER A 886 3.83 -3.65 24.57
C SER A 886 2.82 -2.53 24.34
N LEU A 887 2.70 -1.57 25.26
CA LEU A 887 1.66 -0.53 25.29
C LEU A 887 2.18 0.88 25.05
N ALA A 888 3.50 1.09 25.07
CA ALA A 888 4.08 2.40 24.84
C ALA A 888 5.55 2.27 24.44
N THR A 889 6.05 3.27 23.72
CA THR A 889 7.47 3.39 23.37
C THR A 889 8.02 4.75 23.80
N PRO A 890 9.30 4.86 24.22
CA PRO A 890 9.90 6.15 24.52
C PRO A 890 9.81 7.12 23.35
N SER A 891 9.41 8.37 23.62
CA SER A 891 9.37 9.45 22.62
C SER A 891 10.40 10.53 22.94
N CYS A 892 11.03 11.10 21.90
CA CYS A 892 12.04 12.16 22.04
C CYS A 892 11.67 13.49 21.39
N GLN A 893 10.59 13.54 20.60
CA GLN A 893 10.18 14.72 19.84
C GLN A 893 8.66 14.92 19.92
N VAL A 894 8.15 16.04 19.38
CA VAL A 894 6.73 16.40 19.51
C VAL A 894 5.89 15.59 18.53
N LEU A 895 6.31 15.54 17.27
CA LEU A 895 5.57 14.80 16.25
C LEU A 895 5.67 13.28 16.51
N PRO A 896 4.54 12.55 16.59
CA PRO A 896 4.56 11.10 16.55
C PRO A 896 4.93 10.56 15.15
N PRO A 897 5.45 9.32 15.04
CA PRO A 897 5.65 8.66 13.76
C PRO A 897 4.37 8.59 12.92
N GLY A 898 4.52 8.69 11.60
CA GLY A 898 3.41 8.60 10.63
C GLY A 898 2.81 9.95 10.23
N LEU A 899 3.07 11.03 10.97
CA LEU A 899 2.63 12.37 10.59
C LEU A 899 3.59 13.06 9.61
N PRO A 900 3.09 13.96 8.73
CA PRO A 900 3.93 14.76 7.85
C PRO A 900 5.02 15.51 8.62
N GLY A 901 6.25 15.47 8.09
CA GLY A 901 7.40 16.14 8.71
C GLY A 901 8.02 15.43 9.93
N PHE A 902 7.50 14.28 10.36
CA PHE A 902 8.21 13.46 11.35
C PHE A 902 9.57 13.01 10.82
N ARG A 903 10.63 13.30 11.56
CA ARG A 903 12.00 12.82 11.30
C ARG A 903 12.66 12.46 12.64
N PRO A 904 13.12 11.22 12.85
CA PRO A 904 13.67 10.81 14.14
C PRO A 904 14.75 11.76 14.66
N TYR A 905 14.58 12.23 15.89
CA TYR A 905 15.47 13.15 16.56
C TYR A 905 15.43 12.97 18.09
N CYS A 906 16.57 12.60 18.68
CA CYS A 906 16.65 12.40 20.12
C CYS A 906 17.95 12.97 20.74
N PRO A 907 18.03 14.30 20.95
CA PRO A 907 19.23 14.92 21.51
C PRO A 907 19.41 14.68 23.01
N TYR A 908 18.31 14.45 23.75
CA TYR A 908 18.33 14.32 25.22
C TYR A 908 18.40 12.87 25.69
N THR A 909 19.48 12.19 25.31
CA THR A 909 19.75 10.81 25.73
C THR A 909 21.24 10.59 25.96
N LEU A 910 21.61 9.50 26.63
CA LEU A 910 23.02 9.22 26.96
C LEU A 910 23.89 9.04 25.69
N HIS A 911 23.37 8.37 24.67
CA HIS A 911 24.06 8.11 23.42
C HIS A 911 23.18 8.50 22.21
N PRO A 912 23.15 9.78 21.81
CA PRO A 912 22.39 10.21 20.65
C PRO A 912 22.88 9.48 19.39
N GLN A 913 21.96 8.88 18.65
CA GLN A 913 22.22 8.18 17.40
C GLN A 913 21.41 8.78 16.25
N HIS A 914 21.82 8.51 15.01
CA HIS A 914 21.13 9.00 13.81
C HIS A 914 19.73 8.39 13.61
N ASP A 915 19.44 7.25 14.23
CA ASP A 915 18.12 6.61 14.19
C ASP A 915 17.10 7.27 15.14
N GLY A 916 17.52 8.29 15.90
CA GLY A 916 16.65 9.05 16.80
C GLY A 916 16.08 8.24 17.97
N ARG A 917 16.67 7.09 18.31
CA ARG A 917 16.20 6.28 19.45
C ARG A 917 16.67 6.84 20.79
N TRP A 918 15.79 6.81 21.78
CA TRP A 918 16.18 7.05 23.17
C TRP A 918 16.91 5.82 23.75
N THR A 919 18.02 6.01 24.45
CA THR A 919 18.79 4.92 25.05
C THR A 919 18.73 4.88 26.58
N SER A 920 18.95 6.01 27.27
CA SER A 920 19.02 6.08 28.74
C SER A 920 18.99 7.53 29.23
N PRO A 921 18.52 7.83 30.46
CA PRO A 921 18.72 9.15 31.06
C PRO A 921 20.19 9.39 31.42
N THR A 922 20.55 10.63 31.74
CA THR A 922 21.88 11.00 32.27
C THR A 922 21.79 12.08 33.34
N LEU A 923 21.64 11.64 34.60
CA LEU A 923 21.54 12.51 35.77
C LEU A 923 22.79 13.38 35.99
N ALA A 924 23.96 12.91 35.56
CA ALA A 924 25.20 13.67 35.69
C ALA A 924 25.16 14.96 34.87
N ARG A 925 24.77 14.87 33.58
CA ARG A 925 24.59 16.05 32.72
C ARG A 925 23.50 16.97 33.23
N ALA A 926 22.38 16.39 33.67
CA ALA A 926 21.27 17.16 34.22
C ALA A 926 21.69 17.97 35.45
N ARG A 927 22.42 17.37 36.39
CA ARG A 927 22.97 18.07 37.57
C ARG A 927 23.95 19.17 37.19
N GLN A 928 24.79 18.95 36.18
CA GLN A 928 25.70 19.98 35.66
C GLN A 928 24.91 21.20 35.15
N LEU A 929 23.89 20.97 34.32
CA LEU A 929 23.04 22.02 33.77
C LEU A 929 22.27 22.79 34.88
N VAL A 930 21.73 22.08 35.87
CA VAL A 930 21.08 22.71 37.04
C VAL A 930 22.08 23.54 37.85
N ALA A 931 23.29 23.04 38.09
CA ALA A 931 24.33 23.79 38.78
C ALA A 931 24.70 25.09 38.03
N THR A 932 24.85 25.02 36.70
CA THR A 932 25.12 26.19 35.85
C THR A 932 23.97 27.19 35.86
N SER A 933 22.71 26.74 36.03
CA SER A 933 21.55 27.64 36.10
C SER A 933 21.49 28.48 37.38
N GLY A 934 22.16 28.06 38.47
CA GLY A 934 22.09 28.72 39.77
C GLY A 934 20.73 28.60 40.49
N THR A 935 19.84 27.72 40.03
CA THR A 935 18.45 27.63 40.53
C THR A 935 18.22 26.55 41.60
N THR A 936 19.26 25.85 42.05
CA THR A 936 19.18 24.80 43.06
C THR A 936 18.39 25.27 44.30
N GLY A 937 17.48 24.43 44.80
CA GLY A 937 16.63 24.75 45.94
C GLY A 937 15.33 25.50 45.61
N ALA A 938 15.13 25.93 44.37
CA ALA A 938 13.86 26.52 43.93
C ALA A 938 12.67 25.58 44.18
N ARG A 939 11.50 26.15 44.47
CA ARG A 939 10.26 25.39 44.69
C ARG A 939 9.64 25.07 43.34
N VAL A 940 9.22 23.82 43.15
CA VAL A 940 8.57 23.39 41.91
C VAL A 940 7.30 22.61 42.23
N THR A 941 6.21 22.96 41.56
CA THR A 941 4.93 22.26 41.66
C THR A 941 4.64 21.51 40.37
N VAL A 942 4.47 20.19 40.47
CA VAL A 942 3.99 19.32 39.40
C VAL A 942 2.54 18.99 39.69
N SER A 943 1.61 19.37 38.82
CA SER A 943 0.18 19.17 39.07
C SER A 943 -0.44 18.28 37.99
N ALA A 944 -1.16 17.25 38.41
CA ALA A 944 -1.99 16.42 37.54
C ALA A 944 -3.46 16.83 37.68
N PHE A 945 -4.25 16.58 36.65
CA PHE A 945 -5.70 16.76 36.72
C PHE A 945 -6.33 15.78 37.73
N SER A 946 -7.30 16.27 38.50
CA SER A 946 -8.00 15.48 39.53
C SER A 946 -8.88 14.40 38.90
N ASP A 947 -9.47 14.74 37.76
CA ASP A 947 -10.26 13.91 36.84
C ASP A 947 -9.41 13.03 35.92
N ASP A 948 -8.07 13.10 36.01
CA ASP A 948 -7.20 12.28 35.18
C ASP A 948 -7.10 10.82 35.64
N SER A 949 -6.64 9.99 34.71
CA SER A 949 -6.23 8.60 34.93
C SER A 949 -5.19 8.49 36.07
N GLY A 950 -5.07 7.29 36.64
CA GLY A 950 -4.03 7.00 37.64
C GLY A 950 -2.59 7.19 37.10
N PHE A 951 -2.42 7.17 35.78
CA PHE A 951 -1.14 7.32 35.09
C PHE A 951 -0.52 8.71 35.32
N HIS A 952 -1.20 9.81 34.95
CA HIS A 952 -0.65 11.16 35.11
C HIS A 952 -0.34 11.53 36.57
N LYS A 953 -1.15 11.04 37.51
CA LYS A 953 -0.89 11.17 38.96
C LYS A 953 0.39 10.43 39.39
N SER A 954 0.71 9.31 38.74
CA SER A 954 1.93 8.54 38.96
C SER A 954 3.15 9.22 38.33
N VAL A 955 3.00 9.72 37.10
CA VAL A 955 4.02 10.53 36.42
C VAL A 955 4.34 11.79 37.23
N ALA A 956 3.35 12.54 37.72
CA ALA A 956 3.59 13.74 38.53
C ALA A 956 4.45 13.45 39.78
N ARG A 957 4.17 12.35 40.48
CA ARG A 957 4.97 11.90 41.64
C ARG A 957 6.39 11.50 41.25
N TYR A 958 6.53 10.78 40.14
CA TYR A 958 7.83 10.39 39.58
C TYR A 958 8.68 11.62 39.22
N ILE A 959 8.11 12.57 38.48
CA ILE A 959 8.78 13.83 38.07
C ILE A 959 9.19 14.66 39.30
N ALA A 960 8.32 14.79 40.31
CA ALA A 960 8.69 15.46 41.56
C ALA A 960 9.87 14.75 42.27
N GLY A 961 9.96 13.43 42.17
CA GLY A 961 11.11 12.64 42.62
C GLY A 961 12.40 12.96 41.84
N VAL A 962 12.32 13.02 40.51
CA VAL A 962 13.45 13.41 39.64
C VAL A 962 13.96 14.81 40.01
N LEU A 963 13.06 15.79 40.14
CA LEU A 963 13.41 17.17 40.49
C LEU A 963 14.09 17.28 41.88
N ARG A 964 13.65 16.48 42.87
CA ARG A 964 14.34 16.41 44.17
C ARG A 964 15.77 15.88 44.03
N ARG A 965 16.02 14.89 43.16
CA ARG A 965 17.38 14.39 42.87
C ARG A 965 18.27 15.38 42.12
N LEU A 966 17.66 16.36 41.46
CA LEU A 966 18.34 17.51 40.83
C LEU A 966 18.58 18.68 41.80
N GLY A 967 18.06 18.60 43.03
CA GLY A 967 18.28 19.61 44.07
C GLY A 967 17.15 20.63 44.24
N TYR A 968 15.98 20.42 43.64
CA TYR A 968 14.81 21.29 43.82
C TYR A 968 13.92 20.88 44.99
N ARG A 969 13.17 21.84 45.55
CA ARG A 969 12.10 21.58 46.53
C ARG A 969 10.79 21.29 45.79
N ALA A 970 10.70 20.10 45.21
CA ALA A 970 9.58 19.72 44.35
C ALA A 970 8.46 18.94 45.08
N ARG A 971 7.21 19.29 44.79
CA ARG A 971 6.00 18.59 45.25
C ARG A 971 5.10 18.19 44.07
N ALA A 972 4.36 17.10 44.24
CA ALA A 972 3.30 16.69 43.33
C ALA A 972 1.93 16.93 43.98
N GLU A 973 0.97 17.43 43.21
CA GLU A 973 -0.41 17.66 43.66
C GLU A 973 -1.43 17.29 42.57
N THR A 974 -2.71 17.19 42.95
CA THR A 974 -3.83 16.79 42.06
C THR A 974 -4.96 17.80 42.13
N THR A 975 -4.62 19.08 42.03
CA THR A 975 -5.52 20.22 42.32
C THR A 975 -6.21 20.78 41.08
N LEU A 976 -5.78 20.37 39.88
CA LEU A 976 -6.35 20.86 38.61
C LEU A 976 -7.65 20.14 38.24
N SER A 977 -8.52 20.82 37.50
CA SER A 977 -9.75 20.25 36.94
C SER A 977 -9.93 20.83 35.53
N ARG A 978 -10.21 19.97 34.54
CA ARG A 978 -10.34 20.39 33.13
C ARG A 978 -11.50 21.37 32.91
N GLY A 979 -12.56 21.29 33.71
CA GLY A 979 -13.74 22.17 33.63
C GLY A 979 -13.56 23.59 34.18
N ARG A 980 -12.40 23.95 34.74
CA ARG A 980 -12.09 25.33 35.16
C ARG A 980 -11.02 25.91 34.23
N HIS A 981 -11.39 26.90 33.44
CA HIS A 981 -10.50 27.59 32.48
C HIS A 981 -9.26 28.29 33.10
N SER A 982 -9.06 28.26 34.42
CA SER A 982 -7.90 28.85 35.07
C SER A 982 -7.03 27.79 35.76
N VAL A 983 -5.97 27.37 35.07
CA VAL A 983 -4.81 26.74 35.72
C VAL A 983 -4.18 27.78 36.65
N ALA A 984 -3.90 27.41 37.90
CA ALA A 984 -3.31 28.34 38.86
C ALA A 984 -1.93 28.86 38.37
N HIS A 985 -1.69 30.17 38.50
CA HIS A 985 -0.49 30.86 38.02
C HIS A 985 0.85 30.34 38.59
N ASN A 986 0.83 29.42 39.57
CA ASN A 986 1.99 28.87 40.27
C ASN A 986 2.27 27.40 39.92
N VAL A 987 1.56 26.81 38.96
CA VAL A 987 1.85 25.47 38.45
C VAL A 987 2.99 25.55 37.43
N HIS A 988 4.04 24.75 37.64
CA HIS A 988 5.22 24.76 36.79
C HIS A 988 5.13 23.70 35.70
N LEU A 989 4.67 22.50 36.05
CA LEU A 989 4.68 21.33 35.18
C LEU A 989 3.34 20.59 35.25
N ILE A 990 2.84 20.14 34.11
CA ILE A 990 1.62 19.33 33.99
C ILE A 990 1.92 18.13 33.07
N PRO A 991 1.85 16.88 33.57
CA PRO A 991 1.79 15.71 32.70
C PRO A 991 0.51 15.79 31.87
N ASN A 992 0.63 15.64 30.56
CA ASN A 992 -0.48 15.81 29.64
C ASN A 992 -0.34 14.89 28.43
N THR A 993 -1.44 14.74 27.70
CA THR A 993 -1.57 13.87 26.53
C THR A 993 -2.18 14.66 25.38
N TRP A 994 -1.75 14.36 24.16
CA TRP A 994 -2.37 14.89 22.94
C TRP A 994 -2.50 13.78 21.91
N PHE A 995 -3.64 13.75 21.24
CA PHE A 995 -3.95 12.89 20.11
C PHE A 995 -4.40 13.82 18.99
N GLY A 996 -3.77 13.71 17.83
CA GLY A 996 -4.05 14.62 16.73
C GLY A 996 -5.37 14.26 16.04
N GLY A 997 -6.23 15.25 15.83
CA GLY A 997 -7.50 15.10 15.13
C GLY A 997 -7.42 15.43 13.64
N GLU A 998 -6.47 16.28 13.23
CA GLU A 998 -6.44 16.88 11.89
C GLU A 998 -5.33 16.29 10.98
N LEU A 999 -4.61 15.26 11.48
CA LEU A 999 -3.55 14.51 10.79
C LEU A 999 -2.38 15.36 10.21
N GLY A 1000 -2.31 16.65 10.55
CA GLY A 1000 -1.25 17.56 10.16
C GLY A 1000 -0.24 17.84 11.28
N ALA A 1001 0.94 18.36 10.89
CA ALA A 1001 1.97 18.75 11.85
C ALA A 1001 1.59 20.00 12.66
N ALA A 1002 0.73 20.86 12.11
CA ALA A 1002 0.27 22.09 12.76
C ALA A 1002 -0.51 21.82 14.06
N ASP A 1003 -1.33 20.77 14.08
CA ASP A 1003 -2.09 20.29 15.25
C ASP A 1003 -1.16 20.02 16.47
N PHE A 1004 0.02 19.46 16.24
CA PHE A 1004 0.98 19.16 17.32
C PHE A 1004 1.92 20.33 17.63
N LEU A 1005 2.30 21.12 16.63
CA LEU A 1005 3.33 22.15 16.77
C LEU A 1005 2.73 23.55 16.93
N GLN A 1006 1.88 23.97 16.01
CA GLN A 1006 1.32 25.31 16.02
C GLN A 1006 0.37 25.50 17.20
N ASP A 1007 -0.53 24.54 17.47
CA ASP A 1007 -1.53 24.72 18.52
C ASP A 1007 -0.94 24.86 19.92
N TRP A 1008 0.18 24.19 20.16
CA TRP A 1008 0.85 24.13 21.45
C TRP A 1008 2.02 25.09 21.62
N PHE A 1009 2.69 25.49 20.54
CA PHE A 1009 3.92 26.28 20.61
C PHE A 1009 3.84 27.64 19.93
N ALA A 1010 2.82 27.90 19.09
CA ALA A 1010 2.59 29.24 18.58
C ALA A 1010 2.26 30.19 19.73
N CYS A 1011 2.64 31.45 19.58
CA CYS A 1011 2.44 32.45 20.62
C CYS A 1011 0.94 32.73 20.89
N ASP A 1012 0.11 32.52 19.87
CA ASP A 1012 -1.35 32.62 19.87
C ASP A 1012 -2.03 31.26 19.65
N GLY A 1013 -1.30 30.15 19.83
CA GLY A 1013 -1.84 28.80 19.68
C GLY A 1013 -2.94 28.50 20.71
N PRO A 1014 -4.05 27.83 20.32
CA PRO A 1014 -5.19 27.56 21.20
C PRO A 1014 -4.81 26.78 22.47
N GLU A 1015 -3.85 25.85 22.38
CA GLU A 1015 -3.45 24.97 23.50
C GLU A 1015 -2.19 25.45 24.24
N SER A 1016 -1.48 26.43 23.67
CA SER A 1016 -0.23 26.98 24.21
C SER A 1016 -0.37 27.54 25.63
N ARG A 1017 -1.55 28.05 26.01
CA ARG A 1017 -1.81 28.82 27.25
C ARG A 1017 -0.85 30.02 27.42
N GLY A 1018 -0.14 30.39 26.36
CA GLY A 1018 0.99 31.32 26.38
C GLY A 1018 2.19 30.83 27.18
N TRP A 1019 2.23 29.58 27.65
CA TRP A 1019 3.30 29.07 28.52
C TRP A 1019 4.65 28.95 27.83
N PHE A 1020 4.63 28.86 26.51
CA PHE A 1020 5.78 28.94 25.63
C PHE A 1020 5.48 29.93 24.51
N CYS A 1021 6.43 30.79 24.15
CA CYS A 1021 6.34 31.66 22.98
C CYS A 1021 7.74 32.15 22.59
N GLU A 1022 8.20 31.69 21.42
CA GLU A 1022 9.43 32.18 20.79
C GLU A 1022 9.07 32.78 19.42
N PRO A 1023 9.16 34.11 19.24
CA PRO A 1023 8.69 34.77 18.02
C PRO A 1023 9.30 34.26 16.72
N ARG A 1024 10.54 33.75 16.76
CA ARG A 1024 11.20 33.15 15.58
C ARG A 1024 10.61 31.80 15.21
N LEU A 1025 10.38 30.92 16.20
CA LEU A 1025 9.70 29.65 15.99
C LEU A 1025 8.27 29.86 15.50
N ASP A 1026 7.57 30.81 16.09
CA ASP A 1026 6.21 31.20 15.72
C ASP A 1026 6.13 31.62 14.23
N GLN A 1027 7.13 32.37 13.75
CA GLN A 1027 7.23 32.71 12.33
C GLN A 1027 7.55 31.50 11.45
N LEU A 1028 8.39 30.56 11.90
CA LEU A 1028 8.70 29.33 11.15
C LEU A 1028 7.49 28.43 11.01
N MET A 1029 6.71 28.24 12.08
CA MET A 1029 5.46 27.46 12.05
C MET A 1029 4.47 28.05 11.06
N ARG A 1030 4.22 29.37 11.11
CA ARG A 1030 3.34 30.04 10.15
C ARG A 1030 3.82 29.92 8.69
N ARG A 1031 5.13 29.89 8.45
CA ARG A 1031 5.69 29.65 7.11
C ARG A 1031 5.53 28.20 6.66
N ALA A 1032 5.76 27.23 7.56
CA ALA A 1032 5.59 25.82 7.27
C ALA A 1032 4.13 25.50 6.91
N SER A 1033 3.18 25.96 7.72
CA SER A 1033 1.73 25.84 7.44
C SER A 1033 1.34 26.49 6.11
N ALA A 1034 1.85 27.70 5.82
CA ALA A 1034 1.54 28.36 4.54
C ALA A 1034 2.10 27.61 3.32
N LEU A 1035 3.20 26.85 3.47
CA LEU A 1035 3.78 26.05 2.39
C LEU A 1035 2.92 24.83 2.04
N GLU A 1036 2.21 24.23 3.00
CA GLU A 1036 1.44 22.99 2.79
C GLU A 1036 0.46 23.10 1.62
N ALA A 1037 -0.19 24.26 1.44
CA ALA A 1037 -1.13 24.45 0.35
C ALA A 1037 -0.49 24.49 -1.06
N SER A 1038 0.84 24.67 -1.15
CA SER A 1038 1.55 24.91 -2.41
C SER A 1038 2.71 23.96 -2.69
N ASP A 1039 3.36 23.45 -1.64
CA ASP A 1039 4.51 22.54 -1.69
C ASP A 1039 4.55 21.70 -0.39
N PRO A 1040 3.70 20.66 -0.27
CA PRO A 1040 3.61 19.79 0.91
C PRO A 1040 4.94 19.18 1.33
N GLN A 1041 5.82 18.84 0.37
CA GLN A 1041 7.12 18.27 0.69
C GLN A 1041 8.05 19.28 1.36
N ARG A 1042 8.13 20.52 0.83
CA ARG A 1042 8.89 21.58 1.52
C ARG A 1042 8.26 21.93 2.85
N ALA A 1043 6.94 21.85 2.97
CA ALA A 1043 6.25 22.03 4.23
C ALA A 1043 6.66 20.94 5.25
N ALA A 1044 6.64 19.65 4.87
CA ALA A 1044 7.10 18.55 5.71
C ALA A 1044 8.55 18.73 6.15
N ALA A 1045 9.44 19.14 5.25
CA ALA A 1045 10.83 19.45 5.62
C ALA A 1045 10.94 20.66 6.57
N ALA A 1046 10.11 21.69 6.40
CA ALA A 1046 10.04 22.83 7.29
C ALA A 1046 9.47 22.45 8.67
N TRP A 1047 8.45 21.59 8.72
CA TRP A 1047 7.90 21.05 9.96
C TRP A 1047 8.90 20.18 10.71
N ALA A 1048 9.69 19.36 10.00
CA ALA A 1048 10.78 18.61 10.60
C ALA A 1048 11.83 19.53 11.26
N ASP A 1049 12.17 20.66 10.64
CA ASP A 1049 13.06 21.67 11.21
C ASP A 1049 12.43 22.38 12.41
N VAL A 1050 11.13 22.71 12.35
CA VAL A 1050 10.37 23.27 13.48
C VAL A 1050 10.38 22.30 14.66
N ASP A 1051 10.01 21.03 14.48
CA ASP A 1051 9.94 20.02 15.54
C ASP A 1051 11.29 19.90 16.25
N ARG A 1052 12.39 19.78 15.48
CA ARG A 1052 13.76 19.77 16.03
C ARG A 1052 14.06 20.99 16.88
N LYS A 1053 13.73 22.20 16.40
CA LYS A 1053 13.99 23.43 17.15
C LYS A 1053 13.11 23.56 18.40
N VAL A 1054 11.88 23.07 18.36
CA VAL A 1054 10.99 23.02 19.54
C VAL A 1054 11.57 22.07 20.60
N VAL A 1055 12.08 20.91 20.17
CA VAL A 1055 12.82 19.97 21.02
C VAL A 1055 14.08 20.64 21.60
N ASP A 1056 14.89 21.32 20.78
CA ASP A 1056 16.11 22.01 21.23
C ASP A 1056 15.82 23.16 22.22
N ALA A 1057 14.71 23.88 22.03
CA ALA A 1057 14.21 24.89 22.94
C ALA A 1057 13.65 24.31 24.25
N ALA A 1058 13.50 22.97 24.30
CA ALA A 1058 12.93 22.20 25.39
C ALA A 1058 11.58 22.76 25.83
N GLY A 1059 10.70 23.07 24.87
CA GLY A 1059 9.36 23.59 25.14
C GLY A 1059 8.51 22.59 25.92
N TRP A 1060 8.68 21.30 25.65
CA TRP A 1060 8.14 20.16 26.40
C TRP A 1060 9.24 19.21 26.88
N VAL A 1061 8.85 18.24 27.71
CA VAL A 1061 9.51 16.94 27.76
C VAL A 1061 8.63 15.89 27.07
N PRO A 1062 8.96 15.44 25.86
CA PRO A 1062 8.35 14.23 25.27
C PRO A 1062 8.62 13.03 26.17
N LEU A 1063 7.59 12.25 26.52
CA LEU A 1063 7.75 11.09 27.42
C LEU A 1063 7.65 9.78 26.64
N ILE A 1064 6.46 9.47 26.11
CA ILE A 1064 6.16 8.22 25.41
C ILE A 1064 5.18 8.47 24.26
N THR A 1065 5.26 7.64 23.22
CA THR A 1065 4.17 7.44 22.27
C THR A 1065 3.34 6.26 22.78
N PRO A 1066 2.08 6.48 23.22
CA PRO A 1066 1.23 5.43 23.74
C PRO A 1066 0.71 4.54 22.60
N ARG A 1067 0.17 3.38 22.98
CA ARG A 1067 -0.71 2.55 22.17
C ARG A 1067 -2.04 2.45 22.91
N GLU A 1068 -3.12 2.55 22.14
CA GLU A 1068 -4.46 2.36 22.63
C GLU A 1068 -4.69 0.89 22.99
N VAL A 1069 -5.34 0.67 24.13
CA VAL A 1069 -5.70 -0.67 24.61
C VAL A 1069 -7.20 -0.74 24.79
N GLU A 1070 -7.84 -1.60 24.02
CA GLU A 1070 -9.25 -1.87 24.10
C GLU A 1070 -9.48 -3.31 24.58
N LEU A 1071 -10.54 -3.50 25.35
CA LEU A 1071 -10.99 -4.82 25.77
C LEU A 1071 -12.34 -5.11 25.13
N ILE A 1072 -12.41 -6.20 24.38
CA ILE A 1072 -13.64 -6.67 23.75
C ILE A 1072 -14.13 -7.98 24.38
N SER A 1073 -15.45 -8.12 24.50
CA SER A 1073 -16.05 -9.35 25.01
C SER A 1073 -15.90 -10.48 23.98
N SER A 1074 -15.97 -11.73 24.45
CA SER A 1074 -15.90 -12.90 23.58
C SER A 1074 -17.11 -13.03 22.64
N ARG A 1075 -18.13 -12.20 22.82
CA ARG A 1075 -19.34 -12.11 21.99
C ARG A 1075 -19.14 -11.21 20.78
N VAL A 1076 -18.23 -10.24 20.85
CA VAL A 1076 -17.97 -9.28 19.77
C VAL A 1076 -17.32 -9.97 18.57
N ARG A 1077 -17.78 -9.61 17.37
CA ARG A 1077 -17.22 -10.01 16.09
C ARG A 1077 -17.06 -8.77 15.20
N ASN A 1078 -16.22 -8.91 14.17
CA ASN A 1078 -15.92 -7.85 13.19
C ASN A 1078 -15.36 -6.57 13.82
N TYR A 1079 -14.51 -6.76 14.83
CA TYR A 1079 -13.69 -5.69 15.34
C TYR A 1079 -12.80 -5.16 14.21
N GLN A 1080 -12.87 -3.85 14.00
CA GLN A 1080 -12.09 -3.10 13.03
C GLN A 1080 -11.60 -1.84 13.73
N TYR A 1081 -10.30 -1.57 13.61
CA TYR A 1081 -9.69 -0.40 14.22
C TYR A 1081 -9.43 0.69 13.17
N HIS A 1082 -10.15 1.80 13.28
CA HIS A 1082 -9.96 2.99 12.48
C HIS A 1082 -8.86 3.88 13.12
N PRO A 1083 -7.82 4.29 12.37
CA PRO A 1083 -6.70 5.09 12.91
C PRO A 1083 -7.08 6.37 13.65
N ILE A 1084 -8.22 6.98 13.30
CA ILE A 1084 -8.69 8.26 13.87
C ILE A 1084 -9.83 8.07 14.87
N TRP A 1085 -10.66 7.03 14.71
CA TRP A 1085 -11.92 6.89 15.45
C TRP A 1085 -11.94 5.68 16.40
N GLY A 1086 -10.85 4.92 16.47
CA GLY A 1086 -10.77 3.70 17.25
C GLY A 1086 -11.69 2.60 16.69
N ALA A 1087 -12.32 1.82 17.56
CA ALA A 1087 -13.26 0.79 17.13
C ALA A 1087 -14.50 1.36 16.39
N LEU A 1088 -14.80 0.80 15.21
CA LEU A 1088 -16.01 1.12 14.45
C LEU A 1088 -17.24 0.41 15.06
N ALA A 1089 -17.89 1.06 16.03
CA ALA A 1089 -18.96 0.47 16.83
C ALA A 1089 -20.22 0.09 16.02
N ASP A 1090 -20.53 0.84 14.97
CA ASP A 1090 -21.59 0.55 14.01
C ASP A 1090 -21.29 -0.71 13.17
N GLN A 1091 -20.01 -1.08 13.01
CA GLN A 1091 -19.57 -2.28 12.30
C GLN A 1091 -19.38 -3.52 13.19
N LEU A 1092 -19.54 -3.39 14.51
CA LEU A 1092 -19.50 -4.53 15.43
C LEU A 1092 -20.83 -5.30 15.41
N TRP A 1093 -20.76 -6.61 15.60
CA TRP A 1093 -21.95 -7.41 15.92
C TRP A 1093 -21.67 -8.42 17.01
N LEU A 1094 -22.75 -8.96 17.58
CA LEU A 1094 -22.71 -9.92 18.66
C LEU A 1094 -23.06 -11.31 18.13
N ARG A 1095 -22.37 -12.34 18.65
CA ARG A 1095 -22.65 -13.75 18.34
C ARG A 1095 -24.00 -14.22 18.86
#